data_AF-A0A5M3X0E0-F1
#
_entry.id   AF-A0A5M3X0E0-F1
#
_cell.length_a   1.000
_cell.length_b   1.000
_cell.length_c   1.000
_cell.angle_alpha   90.00
_cell.angle_beta   90.00
_cell.angle_gamma   90.00
#
_symmetry.space_group_name_H-M   'P 1'
#
loop_
_entity.id
_entity.type
_entity.pdbx_description
1 polymer ?
#
loop_
_entity_poly.entity_id
_entity_poly.type
_entity_poly.pdbx_seq_one_letter_code
_entity_poly.pdbx_strand_id
1 'polypeptide(L)'
;MTPARQGDVAAERLRAVQELYDRGETIDALVQLVRAEGLDKAARRTLDGEVLAGPLGLRLDAAAKRGAARRAQAIAVLRPYLESVDPKVKKALPVGRRVAYHLIETVDPAELAESDALAKLAAAAAEPSRRVRHGLRWYADLPVEVDRELLRLRSADMVPVTQIDDITWHGKRLQISGHAYLAGLSVRSGRFNRATVVLRGPRWLPPVTLKTKRTFRPEATHAAREPGCNYDWAGFTAELNPFALRWRAALRAVVRGGKRVLRRRHTVRDTTTWRAEIVIWSRAARSTGVLRGPAIGRTERPAGLKVRERWWVRPVWTSDKALQVVLHPTRAELTGVALEGDTIELTGFLPGRPVNKGKARVGGHRMAADFTPVEGGSRFSLSLAVQTLLTADARRLWVEPKGDPAASVMLEGTQETRLLVGDREITVQGDRRDRVVVSGHKIQPIITTMAWQDGALVLAGDYPDPEEGPRDLVLRHRGGLTFRVPLARSGTSFEVRLAPGAMPRFGGSVPLSEGTWNLSVAPPGKYGPSMVPVRVHHASLAALDEDSRTIDGRVYRFVATRFDVPVLVAAEERPGDERSAAGLWSLSRNLYPAHRAKPIREATVYTSFDGRAYSDNPRAIYEERLRRGDDSEHIWVVRDGAFVPPGSRELGLGEGIEPTVVREGSGEHYEALARSRYIVGNQFLPAWFRTREEQVCLQTWHGTPVKHVGRDLAHMRREPRPPVWHRQAAEVRGWDLLLSQSPWASSILRKAFGYEGEILESGYPRNDSLFNVGDTAAEIRHRIGIPEGKRVVLYAPTFRDYDRRNAAVKLDLADAKRALGDDHVVLVRGHLMQAFPHVHSHDGFAIDVTTYPDMADLMAIADVLVTDYSSALFDFVATGRPVVLFTPDLDKYRSTRGLYLDLEANRPGPRLASSAEVVEVLRTIDTVSLRLADRYAAFARTYAPHDSGKSAAAVVDHVFNT
;
A
#
# COMPACT_ATOMS: atom_id res chain seq x y z
N MET A 1 -12.20 45.38 7.79
CA MET A 1 -11.74 44.02 8.13
C MET A 1 -12.37 43.62 9.45
N THR A 2 -13.18 42.57 9.48
CA THR A 2 -13.69 42.02 10.75
C THR A 2 -12.52 41.39 11.50
N PRO A 3 -12.25 41.71 12.78
CA PRO A 3 -11.18 41.04 13.53
C PRO A 3 -11.41 39.53 13.48
N ALA A 4 -10.36 38.78 13.16
CA ALA A 4 -10.40 37.32 13.14
C ALA A 4 -10.95 36.82 14.49
N ARG A 5 -11.82 35.80 14.47
CA ARG A 5 -12.32 35.26 15.73
C ARG A 5 -11.15 34.61 16.46
N GLN A 6 -11.06 34.76 17.78
CA GLN A 6 -9.98 34.19 18.59
C GLN A 6 -9.73 32.68 18.37
N GLY A 7 -10.79 31.92 18.00
CA GLY A 7 -10.66 30.51 17.61
C GLY A 7 -9.90 30.28 16.28
N ASP A 8 -9.90 31.25 15.37
CA ASP A 8 -9.12 31.20 14.13
C ASP A 8 -7.62 31.40 14.42
N VAL A 9 -7.27 32.25 15.41
CA VAL A 9 -5.88 32.52 15.82
C VAL A 9 -5.20 31.29 16.41
N ALA A 10 -5.90 30.52 17.27
CA ALA A 10 -5.36 29.25 17.79
C ALA A 10 -5.16 28.20 16.68
N ALA A 11 -6.08 28.12 15.71
CA ALA A 11 -5.98 27.20 14.59
C ALA A 11 -4.85 27.60 13.62
N GLU A 12 -4.63 28.90 13.39
CA GLU A 12 -3.46 29.41 12.66
C GLU A 12 -2.16 29.11 13.39
N ARG A 13 -2.11 29.32 14.71
CA ARG A 13 -0.92 28.98 15.51
C ARG A 13 -0.61 27.49 15.45
N LEU A 14 -1.61 26.62 15.59
CA LEU A 14 -1.43 25.18 15.47
C LEU A 14 -0.89 24.77 14.10
N ARG A 15 -1.40 25.37 13.01
CA ARG A 15 -0.89 25.15 11.65
C ARG A 15 0.56 25.56 11.52
N ALA A 16 0.94 26.73 12.01
CA ALA A 16 2.33 27.19 11.98
C ALA A 16 3.28 26.28 12.79
N VAL A 17 2.83 25.77 13.95
CA VAL A 17 3.59 24.77 14.73
C VAL A 17 3.74 23.45 13.95
N GLN A 18 2.67 23.00 13.28
CA GLN A 18 2.73 21.80 12.43
C GLN A 18 3.69 21.99 11.24
N GLU A 19 3.70 23.16 10.61
CA GLU A 19 4.63 23.48 9.51
C GLU A 19 6.10 23.50 9.97
N LEU A 20 6.39 24.02 11.18
CA LEU A 20 7.74 23.91 11.76
C LEU A 20 8.12 22.45 12.02
N TYR A 21 7.18 21.66 12.57
CA TYR A 21 7.39 20.24 12.79
C TYR A 21 7.73 19.51 11.49
N ASP A 22 6.93 19.73 10.43
CA ASP A 22 7.08 19.09 9.11
C ASP A 22 8.40 19.49 8.43
N ARG A 23 8.91 20.70 8.69
CA ARG A 23 10.23 21.18 8.23
C ARG A 23 11.42 20.60 8.99
N GLY A 24 11.21 19.89 10.10
CA GLY A 24 12.30 19.29 10.87
C GLY A 24 12.88 20.16 11.99
N GLU A 25 12.27 21.31 12.30
CA GLU A 25 12.76 22.30 13.29
C GLU A 25 12.86 21.79 14.74
N THR A 26 13.67 22.42 15.59
CA THR A 26 13.93 21.93 16.96
C THR A 26 12.70 22.03 17.87
N ILE A 27 12.62 21.17 18.90
CA ILE A 27 11.52 21.20 19.88
C ILE A 27 11.43 22.56 20.59
N ASP A 28 12.57 23.24 20.77
CA ASP A 28 12.64 24.59 21.32
C ASP A 28 11.91 25.61 20.42
N ALA A 29 12.19 25.61 19.11
CA ALA A 29 11.52 26.49 18.15
C ALA A 29 10.00 26.28 18.14
N LEU A 30 9.55 25.01 18.27
CA LEU A 30 8.13 24.69 18.39
C LEU A 30 7.55 25.27 19.69
N VAL A 31 8.19 25.04 20.85
CA VAL A 31 7.72 25.55 22.15
C VAL A 31 7.69 27.08 22.19
N GLN A 32 8.68 27.75 21.61
CA GLN A 32 8.70 29.22 21.50
C GLN A 32 7.47 29.74 20.75
N LEU A 33 7.16 29.15 19.57
CA LEU A 33 5.97 29.54 18.79
C LEU A 33 4.67 29.23 19.53
N VAL A 34 4.61 28.11 20.25
CA VAL A 34 3.45 27.75 21.07
C VAL A 34 3.23 28.79 22.16
N ARG A 35 4.30 29.21 22.86
CA ARG A 35 4.23 30.15 24.00
C ARG A 35 3.97 31.61 23.62
N ALA A 36 4.03 31.96 22.33
CA ALA A 36 3.74 33.31 21.85
C ALA A 36 2.40 33.85 22.41
N GLU A 37 2.39 35.13 22.75
CA GLU A 37 1.23 35.82 23.33
C GLU A 37 0.06 36.00 22.34
N GLY A 38 -1.07 36.52 22.82
CA GLY A 38 -2.22 36.86 21.98
C GLY A 38 -3.35 35.81 21.92
N LEU A 39 -3.33 34.80 22.81
CA LEU A 39 -4.42 33.84 22.96
C LEU A 39 -5.13 34.02 24.30
N ASP A 40 -6.46 34.01 24.28
CA ASP A 40 -7.24 33.90 25.52
C ASP A 40 -7.07 32.51 26.18
N LYS A 41 -7.57 32.36 27.41
CA LYS A 41 -7.42 31.12 28.19
C LYS A 41 -8.05 29.89 27.53
N ALA A 42 -9.14 30.04 26.77
CA ALA A 42 -9.82 28.92 26.12
C ALA A 42 -9.09 28.49 24.85
N ALA A 43 -8.65 29.46 24.05
CA ALA A 43 -7.83 29.28 22.87
C ALA A 43 -6.47 28.65 23.23
N ARG A 44 -5.84 29.12 24.32
CA ARG A 44 -4.60 28.56 24.89
C ARG A 44 -4.75 27.08 25.24
N ARG A 45 -5.77 26.72 26.03
CA ARG A 45 -6.05 25.32 26.40
C ARG A 45 -6.26 24.41 25.19
N THR A 46 -6.90 24.93 24.14
CA THR A 46 -7.13 24.19 22.90
C THR A 46 -5.81 23.93 22.18
N LEU A 47 -5.00 24.98 21.99
CA LEU A 47 -3.68 24.86 21.38
C LEU A 47 -2.79 23.88 22.15
N ASP A 48 -2.65 24.07 23.48
CA ASP A 48 -1.80 23.23 24.33
C ASP A 48 -2.18 21.74 24.22
N GLY A 49 -3.48 21.43 24.20
CA GLY A 49 -3.97 20.06 24.05
C GLY A 49 -3.56 19.43 22.70
N GLU A 50 -3.70 20.18 21.61
CA GLU A 50 -3.38 19.71 20.26
C GLU A 50 -1.86 19.55 20.06
N VAL A 51 -1.04 20.48 20.54
CA VAL A 51 0.42 20.43 20.35
C VAL A 51 1.09 19.37 21.22
N LEU A 52 0.62 19.17 22.46
CA LEU A 52 1.09 18.11 23.36
C LEU A 52 0.68 16.72 22.87
N ALA A 53 -0.53 16.56 22.32
CA ALA A 53 -0.93 15.29 21.70
C ALA A 53 -0.21 15.04 20.36
N GLY A 54 0.05 16.10 19.58
CA GLY A 54 0.60 16.06 18.23
C GLY A 54 2.09 16.45 18.16
N PRO A 55 2.46 17.57 17.49
CA PRO A 55 3.85 17.91 17.17
C PRO A 55 4.89 17.80 18.29
N LEU A 56 4.61 18.34 19.49
CA LEU A 56 5.55 18.29 20.62
C LEU A 56 5.66 16.87 21.19
N GLY A 57 4.53 16.17 21.29
CA GLY A 57 4.53 14.75 21.69
C GLY A 57 5.31 13.87 20.73
N LEU A 58 5.16 14.08 19.42
CA LEU A 58 5.92 13.34 18.40
C LEU A 58 7.43 13.65 18.47
N ARG A 59 7.81 14.89 18.82
CA ARG A 59 9.22 15.23 19.08
C ARG A 59 9.75 14.57 20.33
N LEU A 60 8.96 14.48 21.39
CA LEU A 60 9.30 13.72 22.57
C LEU A 60 9.53 12.24 22.23
N ASP A 61 8.65 11.61 21.45
CA ASP A 61 8.83 10.21 21.03
C ASP A 61 10.10 10.00 20.21
N ALA A 62 10.40 10.94 19.32
CA ALA A 62 11.62 10.90 18.51
C ALA A 62 12.87 11.06 19.38
N ALA A 63 12.85 11.96 20.37
CA ALA A 63 13.93 12.15 21.33
C ALA A 63 14.10 10.93 22.24
N ALA A 64 13.00 10.35 22.74
CA ALA A 64 12.98 9.15 23.57
C ALA A 64 13.69 7.96 22.91
N LYS A 65 13.61 7.87 21.58
CA LYS A 65 14.22 6.82 20.76
C LYS A 65 15.70 7.05 20.40
N ARG A 66 16.28 8.23 20.68
CA ARG A 66 17.61 8.67 20.22
C ARG A 66 18.63 8.86 21.36
N GLY A 67 18.48 8.11 22.46
CA GLY A 67 19.45 8.08 23.57
C GLY A 67 19.30 9.19 24.63
N ALA A 68 20.09 9.08 25.70
CA ALA A 68 19.96 9.90 26.92
C ALA A 68 20.17 11.41 26.67
N ALA A 69 21.18 11.79 25.89
CA ALA A 69 21.46 13.20 25.58
C ALA A 69 20.28 13.91 24.89
N ARG A 70 19.58 13.23 23.96
CA ARG A 70 18.38 13.78 23.29
C ARG A 70 17.17 13.81 24.21
N ARG A 71 17.03 12.83 25.12
CA ARG A 71 16.00 12.86 26.17
C ARG A 71 16.22 14.05 27.09
N ALA A 72 17.44 14.27 27.58
CA ALA A 72 17.79 15.41 28.43
C ALA A 72 17.42 16.75 27.77
N GLN A 73 17.78 16.93 26.48
CA GLN A 73 17.42 18.13 25.73
C GLN A 73 15.90 18.34 25.64
N ALA A 74 15.14 17.28 25.34
CA ALA A 74 13.69 17.37 25.26
C ALA A 74 13.04 17.65 26.63
N ILE A 75 13.54 17.03 27.70
CA ILE A 75 13.09 17.23 29.09
C ILE A 75 13.33 18.68 29.50
N ALA A 76 14.53 19.21 29.25
CA ALA A 76 14.90 20.59 29.61
C ALA A 76 14.00 21.65 28.96
N VAL A 77 13.57 21.42 27.72
CA VAL A 77 12.66 22.33 27.00
C VAL A 77 11.20 22.13 27.43
N LEU A 78 10.75 20.88 27.59
CA LEU A 78 9.35 20.58 27.86
C LEU A 78 8.94 20.84 29.31
N ARG A 79 9.80 20.58 30.29
CA ARG A 79 9.43 20.72 31.72
C ARG A 79 8.93 22.14 32.06
N PRO A 80 9.65 23.23 31.75
CA PRO A 80 9.16 24.59 32.06
C PRO A 80 7.88 24.94 31.30
N TYR A 81 7.70 24.40 30.09
CA TYR A 81 6.46 24.59 29.34
C TYR A 81 5.28 23.87 30.01
N LEU A 82 5.45 22.61 30.43
CA LEU A 82 4.41 21.79 31.06
C LEU A 82 3.92 22.37 32.40
N GLU A 83 4.80 23.04 33.14
CA GLU A 83 4.45 23.77 34.37
C GLU A 83 3.45 24.91 34.10
N SER A 84 3.56 25.56 32.95
CA SER A 84 2.63 26.63 32.52
C SER A 84 1.30 26.13 31.96
N VAL A 85 1.21 24.84 31.61
CA VAL A 85 0.02 24.25 30.98
C VAL A 85 -1.06 23.93 32.02
N ASP A 86 -2.30 24.32 31.73
CA ASP A 86 -3.45 24.06 32.60
C ASP A 86 -3.56 22.56 32.95
N PRO A 87 -3.63 22.18 34.24
CA PRO A 87 -3.73 20.78 34.65
C PRO A 87 -4.91 20.02 34.01
N LYS A 88 -6.00 20.70 33.65
CA LYS A 88 -7.14 20.08 32.95
C LYS A 88 -6.77 19.62 31.55
N VAL A 89 -5.86 20.32 30.86
CA VAL A 89 -5.34 19.91 29.54
C VAL A 89 -4.52 18.63 29.70
N LYS A 90 -3.53 18.63 30.61
CA LYS A 90 -2.68 17.46 30.89
C LYS A 90 -3.50 16.23 31.27
N LYS A 91 -4.53 16.44 32.10
CA LYS A 91 -5.49 15.39 32.52
C LYS A 91 -6.35 14.85 31.37
N ALA A 92 -6.57 15.62 30.30
CA ALA A 92 -7.37 15.22 29.15
C ALA A 92 -6.55 14.55 28.02
N LEU A 93 -5.22 14.58 28.11
CA LEU A 93 -4.32 13.96 27.13
C LEU A 93 -4.47 12.43 27.10
N PRO A 94 -4.12 11.80 25.96
CA PRO A 94 -3.97 10.35 25.87
C PRO A 94 -3.08 9.81 27.00
N VAL A 95 -3.41 8.63 27.51
CA VAL A 95 -2.79 8.04 28.71
C VAL A 95 -1.27 7.98 28.63
N GLY A 96 -0.70 7.53 27.51
CA GLY A 96 0.76 7.49 27.34
C GLY A 96 1.41 8.87 27.41
N ARG A 97 0.78 9.90 26.85
CA ARG A 97 1.25 11.31 26.92
C ARG A 97 1.15 11.85 28.33
N ARG A 98 0.02 11.63 28.99
CA ARG A 98 -0.22 12.06 30.36
C ARG A 98 0.79 11.43 31.33
N VAL A 99 1.11 10.15 31.17
CA VAL A 99 2.13 9.47 31.97
C VAL A 99 3.52 10.01 31.64
N ALA A 100 3.88 10.15 30.36
CA ALA A 100 5.18 10.70 29.96
C ALA A 100 5.41 12.12 30.50
N TYR A 101 4.41 12.99 30.39
CA TYR A 101 4.51 14.36 30.90
C TYR A 101 4.49 14.41 32.43
N HIS A 102 3.76 13.52 33.09
CA HIS A 102 3.84 13.40 34.54
C HIS A 102 5.27 13.04 34.99
N LEU A 103 5.90 12.04 34.38
CA LEU A 103 7.28 11.67 34.68
C LEU A 103 8.25 12.83 34.43
N ILE A 104 8.07 13.57 33.32
CA ILE A 104 8.87 14.77 33.02
C ILE A 104 8.72 15.85 34.09
N GLU A 105 7.60 15.95 34.78
CA GLU A 105 7.38 16.93 35.85
C GLU A 105 7.86 16.45 37.22
N THR A 106 7.83 15.13 37.51
CA THR A 106 8.00 14.61 38.88
C THR A 106 9.29 13.84 39.15
N VAL A 107 9.89 13.20 38.14
CA VAL A 107 11.15 12.46 38.28
C VAL A 107 12.33 13.41 38.10
N ASP A 108 13.50 13.15 38.68
CA ASP A 108 14.69 13.96 38.42
C ASP A 108 15.03 13.99 36.90
N PRO A 109 15.34 15.17 36.29
CA PRO A 109 15.64 15.26 34.87
C PRO A 109 16.79 14.38 34.38
N ALA A 110 17.86 14.26 35.18
CA ALA A 110 19.04 13.47 34.82
C ALA A 110 18.72 11.98 34.92
N GLU A 111 18.05 11.56 36.01
CA GLU A 111 17.59 10.18 36.18
C GLU A 111 16.63 9.74 35.06
N LEU A 112 15.63 10.57 34.73
CA LEU A 112 14.66 10.26 33.68
C LEU A 112 15.32 10.18 32.29
N ALA A 113 16.33 11.03 32.04
CA ALA A 113 17.09 11.03 30.79
C ALA A 113 17.91 9.74 30.61
N GLU A 114 18.47 9.19 31.69
CA GLU A 114 19.21 7.92 31.64
C GLU A 114 18.27 6.69 31.57
N SER A 115 17.07 6.79 32.17
CA SER A 115 16.08 5.71 32.16
C SER A 115 15.53 5.34 30.77
N ASP A 116 14.95 4.15 30.65
CA ASP A 116 14.23 3.70 29.46
C ASP A 116 12.72 3.96 29.50
N ALA A 117 12.19 4.61 30.55
CA ALA A 117 10.76 4.81 30.77
C ALA A 117 10.07 5.57 29.62
N LEU A 118 10.67 6.67 29.16
CA LEU A 118 10.14 7.44 28.02
C LEU A 118 10.21 6.64 26.70
N ALA A 119 11.25 5.81 26.52
CA ALA A 119 11.38 4.96 25.35
C ALA A 119 10.33 3.83 25.34
N LYS A 120 10.09 3.21 26.51
CA LYS A 120 9.03 2.23 26.76
C LYS A 120 7.65 2.82 26.48
N LEU A 121 7.37 4.04 26.95
CA LEU A 121 6.12 4.76 26.67
C LEU A 121 5.96 5.11 25.18
N ALA A 122 7.02 5.58 24.52
CA ALA A 122 6.99 5.88 23.09
C ALA A 122 6.83 4.63 22.21
N ALA A 123 7.29 3.46 22.70
CA ALA A 123 7.02 2.16 22.08
C ALA A 123 5.58 1.72 22.33
N ALA A 124 5.10 1.81 23.58
CA ALA A 124 3.73 1.48 23.96
C ALA A 124 2.68 2.42 23.35
N ALA A 125 3.04 3.62 22.90
CA ALA A 125 2.16 4.50 22.15
C ALA A 125 1.92 4.04 20.70
N ALA A 126 2.80 3.19 20.16
CA ALA A 126 2.67 2.64 18.80
C ALA A 126 1.73 1.43 18.71
N GLU A 127 1.40 0.82 19.86
CA GLU A 127 0.46 -0.30 19.97
C GLU A 127 -0.67 0.09 20.94
N PRO A 128 -1.93 -0.31 20.73
CA PRO A 128 -2.95 -0.10 21.75
C PRO A 128 -2.60 -0.94 22.99
N SER A 129 -2.16 -0.26 24.06
CA SER A 129 -1.86 -0.89 25.35
C SER A 129 -3.01 -1.81 25.78
N ARG A 130 -2.68 -2.96 26.38
CA ARG A 130 -3.67 -3.85 26.99
C ARG A 130 -4.55 -3.04 27.93
N ARG A 131 -5.86 -3.25 27.86
CA ARG A 131 -6.84 -2.49 28.65
C ARG A 131 -7.38 -3.36 29.76
N VAL A 132 -7.19 -2.94 30.99
CA VAL A 132 -7.67 -3.66 32.18
C VAL A 132 -8.88 -2.95 32.74
N ARG A 133 -9.91 -3.72 33.06
CA ARG A 133 -11.14 -3.19 33.67
C ARG A 133 -11.10 -3.43 35.16
N HIS A 134 -11.41 -2.39 35.93
CA HIS A 134 -11.67 -2.52 37.36
C HIS A 134 -12.96 -1.77 37.70
N GLY A 135 -13.95 -2.51 38.19
CA GLY A 135 -15.31 -2.00 38.38
C GLY A 135 -15.92 -1.46 37.07
N LEU A 136 -16.32 -0.19 37.06
CA LEU A 136 -16.90 0.49 35.89
C LEU A 136 -15.88 1.29 35.07
N ARG A 137 -14.59 1.29 35.46
CA ARG A 137 -13.54 2.10 34.84
C ARG A 137 -12.52 1.22 34.11
N TRP A 138 -11.91 1.82 33.10
CA TRP A 138 -10.87 1.20 32.29
C TRP A 138 -9.54 1.88 32.53
N TYR A 139 -8.47 1.09 32.53
CA TYR A 139 -7.10 1.51 32.79
C TYR A 139 -6.18 0.95 31.71
N ALA A 140 -5.14 1.70 31.36
CA ALA A 140 -4.06 1.22 30.50
C ALA A 140 -3.11 0.33 31.31
N ASP A 141 -2.63 -0.73 30.68
CA ASP A 141 -1.51 -1.54 31.15
C ASP A 141 -0.26 -1.05 30.40
N LEU A 142 0.50 -0.16 31.03
CA LEU A 142 1.72 0.43 30.47
C LEU A 142 2.95 -0.15 31.18
N PRO A 143 4.08 -0.32 30.47
CA PRO A 143 5.30 -0.91 31.02
C PRO A 143 6.08 0.08 31.92
N VAL A 144 5.39 0.81 32.79
CA VAL A 144 5.96 1.77 33.74
C VAL A 144 5.18 1.73 35.05
N GLU A 145 5.87 1.91 36.17
CA GLU A 145 5.26 1.97 37.50
C GLU A 145 4.82 3.39 37.82
N VAL A 146 3.50 3.62 37.90
CA VAL A 146 2.90 4.92 38.23
C VAL A 146 1.58 4.72 38.97
N ASP A 147 1.08 5.80 39.60
CA ASP A 147 -0.25 5.80 40.22
C ASP A 147 -1.33 5.37 39.22
N ARG A 148 -2.18 4.45 39.65
CA ARG A 148 -3.22 3.85 38.83
C ARG A 148 -4.24 4.87 38.28
N GLU A 149 -4.53 5.98 38.95
CA GLU A 149 -5.42 7.01 38.41
C GLU A 149 -4.80 7.77 37.23
N LEU A 150 -3.47 7.79 37.07
CA LEU A 150 -2.81 8.27 35.85
C LEU A 150 -3.06 7.33 34.67
N LEU A 151 -3.14 6.03 34.94
CA LEU A 151 -3.43 4.99 33.94
C LEU A 151 -4.92 4.95 33.53
N ARG A 152 -5.80 5.66 34.23
CA ARG A 152 -7.24 5.67 33.93
C ARG A 152 -7.51 6.19 32.52
N LEU A 153 -8.21 5.39 31.71
CA LEU A 153 -8.62 5.76 30.36
C LEU A 153 -9.73 6.81 30.38
N ARG A 154 -9.64 7.78 29.48
CA ARG A 154 -10.55 8.93 29.31
C ARG A 154 -11.05 9.02 27.87
N SER A 155 -11.81 10.07 27.55
CA SER A 155 -12.37 10.28 26.20
C SER A 155 -11.30 10.26 25.10
N ALA A 156 -10.11 10.80 25.34
CA ALA A 156 -9.00 10.79 24.38
C ALA A 156 -8.47 9.38 24.09
N ASP A 157 -8.65 8.43 25.01
CA ASP A 157 -8.21 7.04 24.88
C ASP A 157 -9.28 6.13 24.23
N MET A 158 -10.50 6.66 24.08
CA MET A 158 -11.64 5.95 23.50
C MET A 158 -11.76 6.27 22.01
N VAL A 159 -10.84 5.70 21.22
CA VAL A 159 -10.77 5.89 19.78
C VAL A 159 -11.85 5.06 19.08
N PRO A 160 -12.87 5.70 18.47
CA PRO A 160 -13.88 4.98 17.72
C PRO A 160 -13.32 4.57 16.35
N VAL A 161 -13.40 3.28 16.03
CA VAL A 161 -13.14 2.75 14.70
C VAL A 161 -14.48 2.50 14.02
N THR A 162 -14.60 2.93 12.77
CA THR A 162 -15.83 2.77 11.98
C THR A 162 -15.48 2.37 10.55
N GLN A 163 -16.29 1.49 9.98
CA GLN A 163 -16.30 1.18 8.56
C GLN A 163 -17.75 0.98 8.13
N ILE A 164 -18.06 1.42 6.91
CA ILE A 164 -19.35 1.20 6.27
C ILE A 164 -19.14 0.15 5.19
N ASP A 165 -19.83 -0.98 5.34
CA ASP A 165 -19.73 -2.11 4.41
C ASP A 165 -20.69 -1.90 3.24
N ASP A 166 -21.93 -1.48 3.53
CA ASP A 166 -22.95 -1.23 2.51
C ASP A 166 -23.85 -0.03 2.86
N ILE A 167 -24.36 0.62 1.81
CA ILE A 167 -25.29 1.74 1.89
C ILE A 167 -26.29 1.72 0.73
N THR A 168 -27.48 1.19 0.98
CA THR A 168 -28.45 0.83 -0.04
C THR A 168 -29.85 1.33 0.30
N TRP A 169 -30.68 1.50 -0.72
CA TRP A 169 -32.09 1.84 -0.55
C TRP A 169 -32.94 0.58 -0.58
N HIS A 170 -33.71 0.32 0.48
CA HIS A 170 -34.77 -0.68 0.49
C HIS A 170 -36.11 0.05 0.45
N GLY A 171 -36.73 0.08 -0.73
CA GLY A 171 -37.89 0.92 -1.01
C GLY A 171 -37.55 2.40 -0.79
N LYS A 172 -38.23 3.05 0.16
CA LYS A 172 -38.01 4.47 0.50
C LYS A 172 -37.12 4.69 1.73
N ARG A 173 -36.48 3.64 2.26
CA ARG A 173 -35.59 3.73 3.43
C ARG A 173 -34.15 3.50 3.01
N LEU A 174 -33.26 4.35 3.52
CA LEU A 174 -31.82 4.17 3.36
C LEU A 174 -31.33 3.29 4.49
N GLN A 175 -30.74 2.15 4.17
CA GLN A 175 -30.07 1.26 5.10
C GLN A 175 -28.57 1.49 5.01
N ILE A 176 -27.92 1.59 6.17
CA ILE A 176 -26.47 1.71 6.31
C ILE A 176 -26.02 0.54 7.18
N SER A 177 -25.14 -0.31 6.67
CA SER A 177 -24.56 -1.41 7.42
C SER A 177 -23.04 -1.29 7.49
N GLY A 178 -22.44 -1.84 8.54
CA GLY A 178 -21.01 -1.80 8.74
C GLY A 178 -20.65 -2.25 10.14
N HIS A 179 -19.49 -1.81 10.62
CA HIS A 179 -19.06 -2.12 11.98
C HIS A 179 -18.43 -0.90 12.67
N ALA A 180 -18.61 -0.86 13.99
CA ALA A 180 -18.09 0.21 14.82
C ALA A 180 -17.79 -0.25 16.25
N TYR A 181 -16.57 -0.02 16.70
CA TYR A 181 -16.05 -0.40 18.02
C TYR A 181 -15.12 0.67 18.59
N LEU A 182 -14.72 0.50 19.86
CA LEU A 182 -13.66 1.28 20.48
C LEU A 182 -12.37 0.46 20.41
N ALA A 183 -11.32 1.02 19.81
CA ALA A 183 -10.01 0.37 19.71
C ALA A 183 -9.57 -0.19 21.07
N GLY A 184 -9.05 -1.41 21.12
CA GLY A 184 -8.64 -2.11 22.34
C GLY A 184 -9.76 -2.58 23.30
N LEU A 185 -11.05 -2.34 23.04
CA LEU A 185 -12.16 -2.88 23.87
C LEU A 185 -12.95 -3.95 23.12
N SER A 186 -12.74 -5.23 23.47
CA SER A 186 -13.44 -6.35 22.84
C SER A 186 -14.98 -6.27 22.95
N VAL A 187 -15.65 -6.58 21.85
CA VAL A 187 -17.10 -6.66 21.65
C VAL A 187 -17.48 -8.12 21.35
N ARG A 188 -17.33 -9.00 22.34
CA ARG A 188 -17.63 -10.44 22.22
C ARG A 188 -19.13 -10.80 22.21
N SER A 189 -20.00 -9.86 22.60
CA SER A 189 -21.46 -10.09 22.65
C SER A 189 -22.25 -8.80 22.45
N GLY A 190 -23.48 -8.93 21.96
CA GLY A 190 -24.39 -7.78 21.79
C GLY A 190 -24.96 -7.21 23.10
N ARG A 191 -24.95 -7.96 24.21
CA ARG A 191 -25.70 -7.62 25.45
C ARG A 191 -25.24 -6.32 26.13
N PHE A 192 -23.94 -6.02 26.11
CA PHE A 192 -23.36 -4.86 26.80
C PHE A 192 -22.74 -3.83 25.84
N ASN A 193 -23.15 -3.90 24.57
CA ASN A 193 -22.59 -3.12 23.49
C ASN A 193 -23.71 -2.49 22.66
N ARG A 194 -23.74 -1.17 22.57
CA ARG A 194 -24.71 -0.43 21.76
C ARG A 194 -23.98 0.48 20.78
N ALA A 195 -24.49 0.56 19.57
CA ALA A 195 -24.13 1.58 18.59
C ALA A 195 -25.41 2.30 18.18
N THR A 196 -25.36 3.62 18.09
CA THR A 196 -26.47 4.42 17.58
C THR A 196 -25.96 5.41 16.55
N VAL A 197 -26.47 5.31 15.32
CA VAL A 197 -26.15 6.28 14.27
C VAL A 197 -26.99 7.54 14.44
N VAL A 198 -26.34 8.69 14.32
CA VAL A 198 -26.94 10.01 14.51
C VAL A 198 -26.51 10.92 13.36
N LEU A 199 -27.48 11.55 12.69
CA LEU A 199 -27.22 12.58 11.69
C LEU A 199 -27.28 13.96 12.33
N ARG A 200 -26.17 14.68 12.33
CA ARG A 200 -26.05 16.03 12.89
C ARG A 200 -26.02 17.10 11.80
N GLY A 201 -26.98 18.02 11.88
CA GLY A 201 -27.05 19.20 11.01
C GLY A 201 -26.36 20.42 11.64
N PRO A 202 -26.74 21.65 11.25
CA PRO A 202 -26.31 22.87 11.93
C PRO A 202 -26.59 22.82 13.44
N ARG A 203 -25.74 23.45 14.27
CA ARG A 203 -25.81 23.38 15.75
C ARG A 203 -27.20 23.59 16.38
N TRP A 204 -28.04 24.44 15.79
CA TRP A 204 -29.37 24.75 16.29
C TRP A 204 -30.46 23.77 15.81
N LEU A 205 -30.18 22.90 14.84
CA LEU A 205 -31.12 21.93 14.29
C LEU A 205 -31.02 20.60 15.06
N PRO A 206 -32.12 20.07 15.62
CA PRO A 206 -32.08 18.81 16.36
C PRO A 206 -31.54 17.66 15.51
N PRO A 207 -30.68 16.78 16.07
CA PRO A 207 -30.14 15.64 15.35
C PRO A 207 -31.22 14.64 14.96
N VAL A 208 -30.94 13.78 13.96
CA VAL A 208 -31.77 12.64 13.57
C VAL A 208 -31.13 11.37 14.09
N THR A 209 -31.78 10.69 15.03
CA THR A 209 -31.32 9.38 15.50
C THR A 209 -31.89 8.29 14.61
N LEU A 210 -31.04 7.44 14.05
CA LEU A 210 -31.45 6.32 13.21
C LEU A 210 -31.78 5.10 14.07
N LYS A 211 -32.73 4.29 13.59
CA LYS A 211 -33.02 2.98 14.20
C LYS A 211 -31.81 2.07 13.94
N THR A 212 -31.01 1.84 14.98
CA THR A 212 -29.75 1.09 14.87
C THR A 212 -29.84 -0.22 15.63
N LYS A 213 -29.41 -1.33 15.02
CA LYS A 213 -29.31 -2.67 15.64
C LYS A 213 -27.86 -3.15 15.58
N ARG A 214 -27.41 -3.87 16.62
CA ARG A 214 -26.14 -4.59 16.59
C ARG A 214 -26.31 -5.89 15.81
N THR A 215 -25.29 -6.25 15.04
CA THR A 215 -25.25 -7.50 14.27
C THR A 215 -23.92 -8.21 14.53
N PHE A 216 -23.94 -9.54 14.39
CA PHE A 216 -22.73 -10.34 14.34
C PHE A 216 -22.02 -10.08 13.00
N ARG A 217 -20.73 -9.76 13.06
CA ARG A 217 -19.87 -9.30 11.96
C ARG A 217 -18.40 -9.60 12.30
N PRO A 218 -17.96 -10.87 12.20
CA PRO A 218 -16.60 -11.28 12.55
C PRO A 218 -15.51 -10.60 11.68
N GLU A 219 -15.87 -10.11 10.49
CA GLU A 219 -15.01 -9.31 9.63
C GLU A 219 -14.46 -8.05 10.33
N ALA A 220 -15.18 -7.52 11.33
CA ALA A 220 -14.69 -6.42 12.16
C ALA A 220 -13.47 -6.83 13.00
N THR A 221 -13.46 -8.05 13.54
CA THR A 221 -12.27 -8.64 14.18
C THR A 221 -11.20 -8.89 13.16
N HIS A 222 -11.58 -9.37 11.98
CA HIS A 222 -10.61 -9.76 10.98
C HIS A 222 -9.82 -8.57 10.40
N ALA A 223 -10.47 -7.42 10.26
CA ALA A 223 -9.85 -6.18 9.79
C ALA A 223 -9.17 -5.37 10.92
N ALA A 224 -9.39 -5.74 12.19
CA ALA A 224 -8.80 -5.03 13.32
C ALA A 224 -7.28 -5.23 13.38
N ARG A 225 -6.59 -4.17 13.81
CA ARG A 225 -5.12 -4.16 13.93
C ARG A 225 -4.65 -4.49 15.34
N GLU A 226 -5.59 -4.56 16.28
CA GLU A 226 -5.35 -4.73 17.71
C GLU A 226 -5.22 -6.23 18.06
N PRO A 227 -4.01 -6.70 18.44
CA PRO A 227 -3.81 -8.09 18.84
C PRO A 227 -4.67 -8.44 20.07
N GLY A 228 -5.17 -9.68 20.12
CA GLY A 228 -5.93 -10.21 21.27
C GLY A 228 -7.33 -9.61 21.49
N CYS A 229 -7.81 -8.73 20.62
CA CYS A 229 -9.16 -8.17 20.70
C CYS A 229 -10.15 -8.95 19.81
N ASN A 230 -11.39 -9.11 20.28
CA ASN A 230 -12.48 -9.68 19.50
C ASN A 230 -13.58 -8.62 19.33
N TYR A 231 -14.00 -8.37 18.10
CA TYR A 231 -15.01 -7.38 17.72
C TYR A 231 -16.20 -7.99 16.97
N ASP A 232 -16.46 -9.29 17.12
CA ASP A 232 -17.43 -9.98 16.27
C ASP A 232 -18.85 -9.41 16.42
N TRP A 233 -19.21 -8.85 17.57
CA TRP A 233 -20.50 -8.18 17.78
C TRP A 233 -20.46 -6.66 17.54
N ALA A 234 -19.43 -6.16 16.87
CA ALA A 234 -19.29 -4.75 16.52
C ALA A 234 -20.04 -4.35 15.23
N GLY A 235 -20.68 -5.29 14.55
CA GLY A 235 -21.57 -4.99 13.42
C GLY A 235 -22.74 -4.10 13.81
N PHE A 236 -23.25 -3.33 12.86
CA PHE A 236 -24.50 -2.60 13.00
C PHE A 236 -25.26 -2.49 11.68
N THR A 237 -26.58 -2.33 11.79
CA THR A 237 -27.45 -1.83 10.72
C THR A 237 -28.19 -0.60 11.23
N ALA A 238 -28.33 0.43 10.39
CA ALA A 238 -29.01 1.68 10.71
C ALA A 238 -29.95 2.09 9.57
N GLU A 239 -31.21 2.38 9.91
CA GLU A 239 -32.23 2.79 8.94
C GLU A 239 -32.57 4.28 9.06
N LEU A 240 -32.63 4.96 7.91
CA LEU A 240 -33.09 6.34 7.76
C LEU A 240 -34.35 6.41 6.89
N ASN A 241 -35.41 6.99 7.46
CA ASN A 241 -36.57 7.45 6.69
C ASN A 241 -36.36 8.91 6.23
N PRO A 242 -36.37 9.20 4.91
CA PRO A 242 -36.21 10.55 4.36
C PRO A 242 -37.19 11.59 4.90
N PHE A 243 -38.37 11.19 5.37
CA PHE A 243 -39.35 12.09 5.97
C PHE A 243 -38.76 12.88 7.16
N ALA A 244 -37.92 12.23 7.98
CA ALA A 244 -37.27 12.85 9.12
C ALA A 244 -36.33 14.00 8.74
N LEU A 245 -35.76 13.96 7.54
CA LEU A 245 -34.92 15.03 6.97
C LEU A 245 -35.76 16.18 6.43
N ARG A 246 -36.86 15.86 5.74
CA ARG A 246 -37.76 16.85 5.13
C ARG A 246 -38.36 17.79 6.17
N TRP A 247 -38.88 17.23 7.27
CA TRP A 247 -39.47 18.03 8.35
C TRP A 247 -38.46 19.00 8.97
N ARG A 248 -37.22 18.54 9.23
CA ARG A 248 -36.14 19.39 9.77
C ARG A 248 -35.66 20.44 8.77
N ALA A 249 -35.64 20.10 7.48
CA ALA A 249 -35.30 21.06 6.43
C ALA A 249 -36.36 22.15 6.26
N ALA A 250 -37.65 21.83 6.46
CA ALA A 250 -38.73 22.80 6.46
C ALA A 250 -38.56 23.83 7.59
N LEU A 251 -38.27 23.37 8.82
CA LEU A 251 -37.93 24.26 9.95
C LEU A 251 -36.78 25.21 9.61
N ARG A 252 -35.74 24.70 8.93
CA ARG A 252 -34.61 25.52 8.47
C ARG A 252 -34.97 26.53 7.40
N ALA A 253 -35.81 26.13 6.46
CA ALA A 253 -36.27 27.00 5.39
C ALA A 253 -37.04 28.19 5.96
N VAL A 254 -37.89 27.99 6.98
CA VAL A 254 -38.60 29.07 7.68
C VAL A 254 -37.63 30.06 8.32
N VAL A 255 -36.66 29.57 9.10
CA VAL A 255 -35.66 30.42 9.77
C VAL A 255 -34.81 31.22 8.77
N ARG A 256 -34.37 30.58 7.68
CA ARG A 256 -33.59 31.26 6.63
C ARG A 256 -34.44 32.22 5.79
N GLY A 257 -35.67 31.84 5.47
CA GLY A 257 -36.64 32.66 4.75
C GLY A 257 -36.88 33.97 5.49
N GLY A 258 -37.18 33.91 6.79
CA GLY A 258 -37.30 35.10 7.63
C GLY A 258 -36.04 35.99 7.59
N LYS A 259 -34.84 35.39 7.73
CA LYS A 259 -33.57 36.15 7.61
C LYS A 259 -33.34 36.78 6.24
N ARG A 260 -33.83 36.18 5.15
CA ARG A 260 -33.67 36.74 3.79
C ARG A 260 -34.69 37.83 3.50
N VAL A 261 -35.94 37.66 3.94
CA VAL A 261 -36.97 38.69 3.89
C VAL A 261 -36.51 39.93 4.66
N LEU A 262 -35.97 39.77 5.87
CA LEU A 262 -35.35 40.85 6.65
C LEU A 262 -34.19 41.56 5.91
N ARG A 263 -33.54 40.88 4.96
CA ARG A 263 -32.46 41.43 4.11
C ARG A 263 -32.95 41.84 2.72
N ARG A 264 -34.27 41.93 2.49
CA ARG A 264 -34.90 42.21 1.18
C ARG A 264 -34.41 41.30 0.04
N ARG A 265 -34.14 40.02 0.33
CA ARG A 265 -33.73 39.01 -0.66
C ARG A 265 -34.80 37.94 -0.85
N HIS A 266 -34.90 37.41 -2.07
CA HIS A 266 -35.79 36.30 -2.36
C HIS A 266 -35.42 35.03 -1.59
N THR A 267 -36.46 34.30 -1.20
CA THR A 267 -36.33 32.98 -0.58
C THR A 267 -35.93 31.98 -1.66
N VAL A 268 -34.80 31.30 -1.47
CA VAL A 268 -34.35 30.26 -2.40
C VAL A 268 -34.27 28.93 -1.68
N ARG A 269 -34.63 27.86 -2.39
CA ARG A 269 -34.50 26.48 -1.91
C ARG A 269 -33.04 26.19 -1.60
N ASP A 270 -32.75 25.84 -0.35
CA ASP A 270 -31.39 25.61 0.13
C ASP A 270 -31.12 24.13 0.39
N THR A 271 -29.87 23.74 0.15
CA THR A 271 -29.35 22.42 0.53
C THR A 271 -29.23 22.30 2.05
N THR A 272 -29.63 21.14 2.58
CA THR A 272 -29.37 20.76 3.97
C THR A 272 -28.52 19.48 4.02
N THR A 273 -27.43 19.58 4.76
CA THR A 273 -26.45 18.52 4.92
C THR A 273 -26.43 18.10 6.38
N TRP A 274 -26.44 16.80 6.62
CA TRP A 274 -26.21 16.22 7.92
C TRP A 274 -24.97 15.33 7.87
N ARG A 275 -24.07 15.49 8.84
CA ARG A 275 -22.92 14.61 9.04
C ARG A 275 -23.36 13.38 9.82
N ALA A 276 -22.95 12.20 9.38
CA ALA A 276 -23.25 10.96 10.09
C ALA A 276 -22.19 10.70 11.17
N GLU A 277 -22.65 10.47 12.39
CA GLU A 277 -21.86 10.08 13.55
C GLU A 277 -22.43 8.80 14.15
N ILE A 278 -21.62 8.08 14.91
CA ILE A 278 -22.01 6.89 15.65
C ILE A 278 -21.61 7.04 17.12
N VAL A 279 -22.60 6.89 18.01
CA VAL A 279 -22.39 6.87 19.45
C VAL A 279 -22.21 5.41 19.87
N ILE A 280 -21.01 5.07 20.32
CA ILE A 280 -20.62 3.72 20.72
C ILE A 280 -20.61 3.66 22.24
N TRP A 281 -21.31 2.65 22.77
CA TRP A 281 -21.22 2.23 24.15
C TRP A 281 -20.70 0.80 24.18
N SER A 282 -19.60 0.58 24.90
CA SER A 282 -19.02 -0.75 25.12
C SER A 282 -18.61 -0.87 26.57
N ARG A 283 -19.28 -1.75 27.33
CA ARG A 283 -18.93 -2.07 28.74
C ARG A 283 -18.66 -0.80 29.59
N ALA A 284 -19.65 0.08 29.66
CA ALA A 284 -19.62 1.39 30.35
C ALA A 284 -18.65 2.46 29.78
N ALA A 285 -17.84 2.15 28.77
CA ALA A 285 -17.13 3.16 27.99
C ALA A 285 -18.06 3.76 26.92
N ARG A 286 -17.95 5.07 26.71
CA ARG A 286 -18.71 5.82 25.70
C ARG A 286 -17.78 6.66 24.85
N SER A 287 -17.94 6.59 23.54
CA SER A 287 -17.32 7.53 22.60
C SER A 287 -18.27 7.86 21.45
N THR A 288 -17.99 8.94 20.74
CA THR A 288 -18.71 9.32 19.51
C THR A 288 -17.70 9.43 18.38
N GLY A 289 -17.92 8.69 17.31
CA GLY A 289 -17.10 8.70 16.11
C GLY A 289 -17.85 9.26 14.91
N VAL A 290 -17.11 9.77 13.94
CA VAL A 290 -17.69 10.09 12.61
C VAL A 290 -17.75 8.80 11.82
N LEU A 291 -18.91 8.51 11.21
CA LEU A 291 -19.03 7.37 10.31
C LEU A 291 -18.24 7.64 9.03
N ARG A 292 -17.19 6.85 8.82
CA ARG A 292 -16.27 6.98 7.70
C ARG A 292 -15.85 5.61 7.18
N GLY A 293 -15.14 5.61 6.06
CA GLY A 293 -14.52 4.40 5.49
C GLY A 293 -15.52 3.52 4.76
N PRO A 294 -16.00 3.93 3.58
CA PRO A 294 -16.72 3.03 2.69
C PRO A 294 -15.82 1.87 2.27
N ALA A 295 -16.39 0.67 2.21
CA ALA A 295 -15.85 -0.42 1.42
C ALA A 295 -15.67 0.03 -0.04
N ILE A 296 -14.61 -0.44 -0.70
CA ILE A 296 -14.34 -0.10 -2.11
C ILE A 296 -15.41 -0.72 -3.03
N GLY A 297 -15.82 0.01 -4.08
CA GLY A 297 -16.86 -0.41 -5.02
C GLY A 297 -18.18 0.34 -4.81
N ARG A 298 -19.32 -0.35 -4.98
CA ARG A 298 -20.71 0.18 -4.87
C ARG A 298 -20.92 1.12 -3.68
N THR A 299 -20.36 0.81 -2.50
CA THR A 299 -20.47 1.61 -1.27
C THR A 299 -19.84 3.01 -1.39
N GLU A 300 -18.86 3.22 -2.28
CA GLU A 300 -18.29 4.54 -2.59
C GLU A 300 -19.20 5.39 -3.49
N ARG A 301 -20.20 4.76 -4.14
CA ARG A 301 -21.13 5.38 -5.09
C ARG A 301 -22.61 5.13 -4.69
N PRO A 302 -23.02 5.52 -3.47
CA PRO A 302 -24.40 5.33 -3.00
C PRO A 302 -25.41 6.04 -3.91
N ALA A 303 -26.48 5.34 -4.26
CA ALA A 303 -27.56 5.92 -5.05
C ALA A 303 -28.26 7.07 -4.30
N GLY A 304 -28.76 8.05 -5.05
CA GLY A 304 -29.68 9.07 -4.55
C GLY A 304 -31.14 8.65 -4.66
N LEU A 305 -32.00 9.13 -3.77
CA LEU A 305 -33.46 8.95 -3.89
C LEU A 305 -34.13 10.28 -4.20
N LYS A 306 -34.88 10.35 -5.30
CA LYS A 306 -35.78 11.46 -5.61
C LYS A 306 -37.00 11.37 -4.70
N VAL A 307 -37.12 12.31 -3.76
CA VAL A 307 -38.19 12.29 -2.72
C VAL A 307 -39.42 13.11 -3.10
N ARG A 308 -39.27 14.01 -4.07
CA ARG A 308 -40.32 14.75 -4.80
C ARG A 308 -39.67 15.40 -6.02
N GLU A 309 -40.47 16.02 -6.88
CA GLU A 309 -39.97 16.75 -8.05
C GLU A 309 -38.82 17.71 -7.66
N ARG A 310 -37.69 17.60 -8.35
CA ARG A 310 -36.45 18.39 -8.14
C ARG A 310 -35.87 18.34 -6.73
N TRP A 311 -36.17 17.32 -5.92
CA TRP A 311 -35.57 17.16 -4.60
C TRP A 311 -35.06 15.75 -4.38
N TRP A 312 -33.83 15.70 -3.91
CA TRP A 312 -33.08 14.48 -3.74
C TRP A 312 -32.55 14.35 -2.33
N VAL A 313 -32.60 13.14 -1.81
CA VAL A 313 -31.79 12.73 -0.66
C VAL A 313 -30.64 11.89 -1.18
N ARG A 314 -29.41 12.37 -1.00
CA ARG A 314 -28.19 11.71 -1.48
C ARG A 314 -27.24 11.46 -0.32
N PRO A 315 -26.85 10.20 -0.05
CA PRO A 315 -25.68 9.90 0.74
C PRO A 315 -24.44 10.33 -0.06
N VAL A 316 -23.47 10.98 0.58
CA VAL A 316 -22.28 11.50 -0.09
C VAL A 316 -21.07 11.39 0.82
N TRP A 317 -19.93 11.09 0.20
CA TRP A 317 -18.65 11.08 0.88
C TRP A 317 -17.97 12.47 0.82
N THR A 318 -17.38 12.88 1.92
CA THR A 318 -16.41 13.98 1.99
C THR A 318 -15.04 13.52 1.51
N SER A 319 -14.08 14.44 1.38
CA SER A 319 -12.69 14.10 1.02
C SER A 319 -12.02 13.17 2.03
N ASP A 320 -12.34 13.31 3.33
CA ASP A 320 -11.89 12.42 4.41
C ASP A 320 -12.73 11.13 4.52
N LYS A 321 -13.50 10.79 3.48
CA LYS A 321 -14.38 9.62 3.40
C LYS A 321 -15.39 9.53 4.55
N ALA A 322 -15.82 10.66 5.12
CA ALA A 322 -16.91 10.71 6.09
C ALA A 322 -18.27 10.76 5.38
N LEU A 323 -19.25 10.04 5.92
CA LEU A 323 -20.60 9.99 5.38
C LEU A 323 -21.35 11.29 5.74
N GLN A 324 -21.93 11.89 4.73
CA GLN A 324 -22.96 12.92 4.86
C GLN A 324 -24.23 12.45 4.17
N VAL A 325 -25.38 12.84 4.69
CA VAL A 325 -26.65 12.73 3.98
C VAL A 325 -27.09 14.14 3.61
N VAL A 326 -27.41 14.34 2.35
CA VAL A 326 -27.73 15.65 1.79
C VAL A 326 -29.14 15.63 1.23
N LEU A 327 -30.01 16.49 1.76
CA LEU A 327 -31.26 16.87 1.11
C LEU A 327 -30.95 18.12 0.28
N HIS A 328 -30.93 17.99 -1.04
CA HIS A 328 -30.65 19.11 -1.92
C HIS A 328 -31.73 19.27 -3.00
N PRO A 329 -32.05 20.51 -3.37
CA PRO A 329 -32.90 20.80 -4.51
C PRO A 329 -32.08 20.91 -5.80
N THR A 330 -32.67 20.45 -6.90
CA THR A 330 -32.23 20.78 -8.25
C THR A 330 -32.63 22.21 -8.54
N ARG A 331 -31.63 23.10 -8.58
CA ARG A 331 -31.84 24.53 -8.80
C ARG A 331 -31.62 24.95 -10.24
N ALA A 332 -30.82 24.22 -10.99
CA ALA A 332 -30.62 24.39 -12.42
C ALA A 332 -30.36 23.00 -13.01
N GLU A 333 -30.87 22.74 -14.19
CA GLU A 333 -30.69 21.47 -14.91
C GLU A 333 -30.13 21.74 -16.31
N LEU A 334 -29.27 20.85 -16.78
CA LEU A 334 -28.78 20.86 -18.15
C LEU A 334 -29.86 20.26 -19.04
N THR A 335 -30.13 20.86 -20.20
CA THR A 335 -31.12 20.38 -21.16
C THR A 335 -30.53 20.02 -22.50
N GLY A 336 -29.32 20.47 -22.82
CA GLY A 336 -28.66 20.15 -24.08
C GLY A 336 -27.18 20.49 -24.10
N VAL A 337 -26.45 19.74 -24.92
CA VAL A 337 -25.03 19.92 -25.23
C VAL A 337 -24.91 19.79 -26.75
N ALA A 338 -24.31 20.77 -27.41
CA ALA A 338 -24.03 20.72 -28.84
C ALA A 338 -22.61 21.20 -29.13
N LEU A 339 -21.98 20.62 -30.15
CA LEU A 339 -20.71 21.10 -30.70
C LEU A 339 -21.02 21.88 -31.98
N GLU A 340 -20.72 23.17 -31.99
CA GLU A 340 -20.92 24.07 -33.11
C GLU A 340 -19.58 24.68 -33.50
N GLY A 341 -18.95 24.16 -34.56
CA GLY A 341 -17.60 24.58 -34.98
C GLY A 341 -16.57 24.37 -33.87
N ASP A 342 -15.93 25.46 -33.42
CA ASP A 342 -14.92 25.45 -32.34
C ASP A 342 -15.50 25.83 -30.96
N THR A 343 -16.84 25.76 -30.81
CA THR A 343 -17.55 26.07 -29.58
C THR A 343 -18.49 24.96 -29.13
N ILE A 344 -18.56 24.73 -27.82
CA ILE A 344 -19.54 23.86 -27.18
C ILE A 344 -20.65 24.73 -26.59
N GLU A 345 -21.87 24.51 -27.06
CA GLU A 345 -23.08 25.14 -26.56
C GLU A 345 -23.71 24.29 -25.46
N LEU A 346 -23.78 24.86 -24.26
CA LEU A 346 -24.46 24.27 -23.11
C LEU A 346 -25.76 25.02 -22.85
N THR A 347 -26.90 24.32 -22.97
CA THR A 347 -28.21 24.88 -22.65
C THR A 347 -28.80 24.23 -21.41
N GLY A 348 -29.53 25.00 -20.62
CA GLY A 348 -30.21 24.48 -19.45
C GLY A 348 -31.39 25.33 -18.99
N PHE A 349 -32.04 24.85 -17.93
CA PHE A 349 -33.22 25.46 -17.35
C PHE A 349 -33.02 25.82 -15.88
N LEU A 350 -33.39 27.05 -15.52
CA LEU A 350 -33.38 27.60 -14.18
C LEU A 350 -34.84 27.82 -13.72
N PRO A 351 -35.43 26.90 -12.95
CA PRO A 351 -36.80 27.06 -12.45
C PRO A 351 -36.95 28.18 -11.42
N GLY A 352 -38.10 28.84 -11.44
CA GLY A 352 -38.49 29.83 -10.44
C GLY A 352 -38.76 31.21 -11.04
N ARG A 353 -38.23 32.26 -10.40
CA ARG A 353 -38.42 33.64 -10.85
C ARG A 353 -37.73 33.84 -12.21
N PRO A 354 -38.38 34.49 -13.19
CA PRO A 354 -37.72 34.87 -14.44
C PRO A 354 -36.51 35.80 -14.20
N VAL A 355 -35.42 35.51 -14.91
CA VAL A 355 -34.16 36.25 -14.89
C VAL A 355 -33.74 36.49 -16.34
N ASN A 356 -33.25 37.70 -16.63
CA ASN A 356 -32.78 38.10 -17.96
C ASN A 356 -31.28 38.46 -18.00
N LYS A 357 -30.59 38.38 -16.87
CA LYS A 357 -29.15 38.68 -16.73
C LYS A 357 -28.52 37.74 -15.71
N GLY A 358 -27.35 37.22 -16.02
CA GLY A 358 -26.58 36.39 -15.10
C GLY A 358 -25.18 36.13 -15.62
N LYS A 359 -24.48 35.20 -14.96
CA LYS A 359 -23.18 34.69 -15.38
C LYS A 359 -23.17 33.17 -15.22
N ALA A 360 -22.21 32.49 -15.83
CA ALA A 360 -21.90 31.10 -15.51
C ALA A 360 -20.52 30.99 -14.87
N ARG A 361 -20.27 29.87 -14.21
CA ARG A 361 -18.96 29.50 -13.69
C ARG A 361 -18.64 28.05 -14.06
N VAL A 362 -17.50 27.84 -14.70
CA VAL A 362 -16.96 26.51 -15.01
C VAL A 362 -15.69 26.33 -14.19
N GLY A 363 -15.78 25.56 -13.11
CA GLY A 363 -14.74 25.47 -12.09
C GLY A 363 -14.54 26.80 -11.36
N GLY A 364 -13.35 27.40 -11.48
CA GLY A 364 -13.05 28.73 -10.94
C GLY A 364 -13.36 29.88 -11.89
N HIS A 365 -13.59 29.60 -13.18
CA HIS A 365 -13.66 30.61 -14.24
C HIS A 365 -15.08 31.12 -14.41
N ARG A 366 -15.27 32.44 -14.30
CA ARG A 366 -16.57 33.12 -14.39
C ARG A 366 -16.70 33.79 -15.75
N MET A 367 -17.83 33.61 -16.42
CA MET A 367 -18.06 34.06 -17.80
C MET A 367 -19.49 34.54 -18.02
N ALA A 368 -19.73 35.22 -19.14
CA ALA A 368 -21.08 35.61 -19.55
C ALA A 368 -21.92 34.36 -19.86
N ALA A 369 -23.21 34.44 -19.57
CA ALA A 369 -24.19 33.43 -19.95
C ALA A 369 -25.51 34.16 -20.19
N ASP A 370 -26.21 33.76 -21.24
CA ASP A 370 -27.48 34.37 -21.59
C ASP A 370 -28.61 33.74 -20.78
N PHE A 371 -29.60 34.56 -20.44
CA PHE A 371 -30.79 34.14 -19.71
C PHE A 371 -32.02 34.67 -20.40
N THR A 372 -32.86 33.76 -20.89
CA THR A 372 -34.11 34.09 -21.56
C THR A 372 -35.28 33.65 -20.67
N PRO A 373 -36.11 34.60 -20.20
CA PRO A 373 -37.37 34.29 -19.52
C PRO A 373 -38.25 33.36 -20.35
N VAL A 374 -38.74 32.29 -19.72
CA VAL A 374 -39.70 31.35 -20.31
C VAL A 374 -40.72 30.95 -19.25
N GLU A 375 -41.76 30.21 -19.63
CA GLU A 375 -42.75 29.72 -18.67
C GLU A 375 -42.08 28.91 -17.53
N GLY A 376 -42.44 29.22 -16.28
CA GLY A 376 -41.93 28.54 -15.09
C GLY A 376 -40.48 28.84 -14.69
N GLY A 377 -39.74 29.68 -15.43
CA GLY A 377 -38.35 30.00 -15.09
C GLY A 377 -37.57 30.77 -16.15
N SER A 378 -36.33 30.34 -16.41
CA SER A 378 -35.46 30.94 -17.43
C SER A 378 -34.61 29.86 -18.10
N ARG A 379 -34.51 29.91 -19.43
CA ARG A 379 -33.52 29.15 -20.17
C ARG A 379 -32.19 29.88 -20.04
N PHE A 380 -31.10 29.15 -19.81
CA PHE A 380 -29.75 29.69 -19.90
C PHE A 380 -28.97 29.01 -21.01
N SER A 381 -28.07 29.75 -21.66
CA SER A 381 -27.12 29.24 -22.64
C SER A 381 -25.71 29.76 -22.34
N LEU A 382 -24.72 28.95 -22.68
CA LEU A 382 -23.31 29.23 -22.48
C LEU A 382 -22.48 28.59 -23.58
N SER A 383 -21.72 29.42 -24.29
CA SER A 383 -20.73 29.01 -25.28
C SER A 383 -19.35 28.83 -24.62
N LEU A 384 -18.71 27.69 -24.85
CA LEU A 384 -17.35 27.39 -24.38
C LEU A 384 -16.42 27.09 -25.56
N ALA A 385 -15.30 27.80 -25.68
CA ALA A 385 -14.32 27.52 -26.72
C ALA A 385 -13.65 26.15 -26.48
N VAL A 386 -13.67 25.29 -27.51
CA VAL A 386 -13.12 23.92 -27.47
C VAL A 386 -11.66 23.92 -27.03
N GLN A 387 -10.84 24.81 -27.59
CA GLN A 387 -9.41 24.91 -27.27
C GLN A 387 -9.13 25.11 -25.77
N THR A 388 -10.02 25.82 -25.06
CA THR A 388 -9.86 26.07 -23.61
C THR A 388 -10.22 24.87 -22.74
N LEU A 389 -10.92 23.89 -23.32
CA LEU A 389 -11.44 22.71 -22.64
C LEU A 389 -10.62 21.46 -22.90
N LEU A 390 -9.88 21.35 -24.02
CA LEU A 390 -9.15 20.13 -24.40
C LEU A 390 -8.21 19.60 -23.31
N THR A 391 -7.60 20.49 -22.53
CA THR A 391 -6.71 20.16 -21.39
C THR A 391 -7.31 20.49 -20.04
N ALA A 392 -8.62 20.77 -19.96
CA ALA A 392 -9.25 21.16 -18.72
C ALA A 392 -9.43 19.95 -17.81
N ASP A 393 -8.88 20.06 -16.60
CA ASP A 393 -9.28 19.21 -15.48
C ASP A 393 -10.80 19.26 -15.27
N ALA A 394 -11.36 18.27 -14.58
CA ALA A 394 -12.77 18.21 -14.22
C ALA A 394 -13.29 19.50 -13.54
N ARG A 395 -14.08 20.29 -14.28
CA ARG A 395 -14.65 21.58 -13.84
C ARG A 395 -16.16 21.48 -13.69
N ARG A 396 -16.67 21.84 -12.51
CA ARG A 396 -18.12 21.87 -12.25
C ARG A 396 -18.79 23.09 -12.89
N LEU A 397 -19.98 22.91 -13.45
CA LEU A 397 -20.78 23.99 -14.02
C LEU A 397 -21.78 24.57 -13.00
N TRP A 398 -21.72 25.88 -12.79
CA TRP A 398 -22.68 26.67 -12.01
C TRP A 398 -23.26 27.80 -12.86
N VAL A 399 -24.48 28.21 -12.54
CA VAL A 399 -25.11 29.44 -13.04
C VAL A 399 -25.31 30.43 -11.90
N GLU A 400 -25.13 31.71 -12.20
CA GLU A 400 -25.18 32.85 -11.27
C GLU A 400 -26.21 33.88 -11.77
N PRO A 401 -27.51 33.59 -11.61
CA PRO A 401 -28.58 34.54 -11.94
C PRO A 401 -28.45 35.84 -11.13
N LYS A 402 -28.69 36.99 -11.76
CA LYS A 402 -28.61 38.29 -11.08
C LYS A 402 -29.63 38.38 -9.95
N GLY A 403 -29.14 38.65 -8.73
CA GLY A 403 -29.98 38.82 -7.53
C GLY A 403 -30.18 37.55 -6.72
N ASP A 404 -29.76 36.39 -7.25
CA ASP A 404 -29.88 35.09 -6.59
C ASP A 404 -28.51 34.45 -6.32
N PRO A 405 -28.41 33.51 -5.34
CA PRO A 405 -27.18 32.77 -5.11
C PRO A 405 -26.86 31.86 -6.30
N ALA A 406 -25.57 31.60 -6.54
CA ALA A 406 -25.13 30.60 -7.51
C ALA A 406 -25.87 29.26 -7.34
N ALA A 407 -26.24 28.63 -8.45
CA ALA A 407 -26.89 27.33 -8.52
C ALA A 407 -25.97 26.35 -9.24
N SER A 408 -25.78 25.16 -8.66
CA SER A 408 -25.11 24.09 -9.39
C SER A 408 -26.03 23.58 -10.48
N VAL A 409 -25.50 23.41 -11.69
CA VAL A 409 -26.23 22.76 -12.77
C VAL A 409 -26.15 21.26 -12.55
N MET A 410 -27.30 20.62 -12.63
CA MET A 410 -27.48 19.19 -12.43
C MET A 410 -27.75 18.52 -13.77
N LEU A 411 -27.36 17.26 -13.94
CA LEU A 411 -27.61 16.53 -15.18
C LEU A 411 -29.09 16.13 -15.31
N GLU A 412 -29.75 15.75 -14.20
CA GLU A 412 -31.21 15.45 -14.14
C GLU A 412 -31.72 14.47 -15.21
N GLY A 413 -30.89 13.51 -15.61
CA GLY A 413 -31.25 12.50 -16.62
C GLY A 413 -31.00 12.93 -18.06
N THR A 414 -30.49 14.14 -18.30
CA THR A 414 -29.89 14.49 -19.60
C THR A 414 -28.74 13.53 -19.91
N GLN A 415 -28.65 13.09 -21.16
CA GLN A 415 -27.64 12.13 -21.58
C GLN A 415 -26.24 12.74 -21.42
N GLU A 416 -25.31 11.95 -20.87
CA GLU A 416 -23.90 12.32 -20.84
C GLU A 416 -23.35 12.39 -22.26
N THR A 417 -22.52 13.40 -22.53
CA THR A 417 -22.00 13.66 -23.86
C THR A 417 -20.48 13.53 -23.88
N ARG A 418 -19.95 12.89 -24.92
CA ARG A 418 -18.52 12.82 -25.21
C ARG A 418 -18.30 13.31 -26.63
N LEU A 419 -17.56 14.40 -26.77
CA LEU A 419 -17.32 15.09 -28.03
C LEU A 419 -15.87 14.82 -28.45
N LEU A 420 -15.66 14.14 -29.57
CA LEU A 420 -14.33 13.83 -30.10
C LEU A 420 -13.77 15.04 -30.85
N VAL A 421 -12.53 15.39 -30.57
CA VAL A 421 -11.79 16.49 -31.21
C VAL A 421 -10.35 16.03 -31.44
N GLY A 422 -10.06 15.51 -32.63
CA GLY A 422 -8.76 14.92 -32.95
C GLY A 422 -8.46 13.67 -32.11
N ASP A 423 -7.30 13.65 -31.43
CA ASP A 423 -6.87 12.59 -30.51
C ASP A 423 -7.39 12.78 -29.06
N ARG A 424 -8.30 13.74 -28.87
CA ARG A 424 -8.83 14.14 -27.56
C ARG A 424 -10.35 14.08 -27.54
N GLU A 425 -10.87 14.15 -26.34
CA GLU A 425 -12.30 14.27 -26.10
C GLU A 425 -12.60 15.33 -25.05
N ILE A 426 -13.78 15.93 -25.18
CA ILE A 426 -14.41 16.75 -24.15
C ILE A 426 -15.64 16.00 -23.64
N THR A 427 -15.72 15.81 -22.33
CA THR A 427 -16.83 15.11 -21.68
C THR A 427 -17.69 16.08 -20.88
N VAL A 428 -19.00 15.92 -20.98
CA VAL A 428 -20.02 16.61 -20.17
C VAL A 428 -20.82 15.54 -19.44
N GLN A 429 -20.50 15.35 -18.15
CA GLN A 429 -20.96 14.20 -17.36
C GLN A 429 -21.47 14.61 -15.98
N GLY A 430 -22.19 13.70 -15.30
CA GLY A 430 -22.58 13.87 -13.91
C GLY A 430 -21.47 13.43 -12.96
N ASP A 431 -21.17 14.24 -11.93
CA ASP A 431 -20.41 13.72 -10.78
C ASP A 431 -21.27 12.84 -9.87
N ARG A 432 -20.69 12.25 -8.82
CA ARG A 432 -21.42 11.46 -7.80
C ARG A 432 -22.62 12.14 -7.13
N ARG A 433 -22.78 13.46 -7.28
CA ARG A 433 -23.95 14.21 -6.80
C ARG A 433 -24.87 14.63 -7.94
N ASP A 434 -24.65 14.11 -9.14
CA ASP A 434 -25.37 14.43 -10.37
C ASP A 434 -25.12 15.88 -10.85
N ARG A 435 -24.01 16.50 -10.44
CA ARG A 435 -23.64 17.86 -10.89
C ARG A 435 -22.88 17.75 -12.19
N VAL A 436 -23.18 18.64 -13.13
CA VAL A 436 -22.48 18.70 -14.42
C VAL A 436 -21.01 19.04 -14.20
N VAL A 437 -20.17 18.20 -14.79
CA VAL A 437 -18.71 18.33 -14.88
C VAL A 437 -18.34 18.36 -16.35
N VAL A 438 -17.51 19.33 -16.72
CA VAL A 438 -16.89 19.44 -18.03
C VAL A 438 -15.40 19.14 -17.87
N SER A 439 -14.85 18.25 -18.68
CA SER A 439 -13.42 17.88 -18.70
C SER A 439 -12.94 17.66 -20.11
N GLY A 440 -11.63 17.87 -20.35
CA GLY A 440 -10.98 17.45 -21.58
C GLY A 440 -9.71 16.66 -21.32
N HIS A 441 -9.54 15.57 -22.07
CA HIS A 441 -8.43 14.64 -21.94
C HIS A 441 -8.19 13.88 -23.25
N LYS A 442 -7.15 13.04 -23.30
CA LYS A 442 -7.02 12.03 -24.35
C LYS A 442 -8.25 11.12 -24.33
N ILE A 443 -8.61 10.59 -25.49
CA ILE A 443 -9.74 9.66 -25.63
C ILE A 443 -9.54 8.45 -24.72
N GLN A 444 -10.46 8.20 -23.79
CA GLN A 444 -10.39 7.11 -22.81
C GLN A 444 -11.19 5.88 -23.28
N PRO A 445 -10.67 4.66 -23.07
CA PRO A 445 -11.45 3.43 -23.20
C PRO A 445 -12.55 3.36 -22.13
N ILE A 446 -13.77 3.07 -22.54
CA ILE A 446 -14.95 2.95 -21.67
C ILE A 446 -15.49 1.54 -21.68
N ILE A 447 -15.53 0.91 -20.52
CA ILE A 447 -16.17 -0.38 -20.32
C ILE A 447 -17.69 -0.18 -20.25
N THR A 448 -18.43 -0.84 -21.12
CA THR A 448 -19.90 -0.88 -21.10
C THR A 448 -20.42 -2.20 -20.57
N THR A 449 -19.67 -3.29 -20.75
CA THR A 449 -20.01 -4.64 -20.30
C THR A 449 -18.83 -5.32 -19.59
N MET A 450 -19.16 -6.10 -18.58
CA MET A 450 -18.23 -6.94 -17.83
C MET A 450 -18.92 -8.26 -17.53
N ALA A 451 -18.20 -9.37 -17.73
CA ALA A 451 -18.68 -10.71 -17.41
C ALA A 451 -17.53 -11.61 -16.92
N TRP A 452 -17.87 -12.53 -16.02
CA TRP A 452 -17.02 -13.66 -15.67
C TRP A 452 -17.40 -14.88 -16.51
N GLN A 453 -16.42 -15.53 -17.14
CA GLN A 453 -16.60 -16.72 -17.98
C GLN A 453 -15.44 -17.68 -17.73
N ASP A 454 -15.71 -18.87 -17.18
CA ASP A 454 -14.70 -19.90 -16.91
C ASP A 454 -13.48 -19.38 -16.12
N GLY A 455 -13.73 -18.57 -15.08
CA GLY A 455 -12.68 -17.94 -14.28
C GLY A 455 -11.95 -16.76 -14.95
N ALA A 456 -12.21 -16.48 -16.22
CA ALA A 456 -11.71 -15.30 -16.91
C ALA A 456 -12.67 -14.11 -16.76
N LEU A 457 -12.10 -12.92 -16.74
CA LEU A 457 -12.80 -11.64 -16.78
C LEU A 457 -12.79 -11.13 -18.23
N VAL A 458 -13.98 -10.96 -18.80
CA VAL A 458 -14.20 -10.38 -20.13
C VAL A 458 -14.72 -8.96 -19.96
N LEU A 459 -14.00 -7.99 -20.54
CA LEU A 459 -14.36 -6.58 -20.56
C LEU A 459 -14.55 -6.13 -22.00
N ALA A 460 -15.66 -5.45 -22.28
CA ALA A 460 -15.89 -4.86 -23.59
C ALA A 460 -16.50 -3.46 -23.48
N GLY A 461 -16.33 -2.68 -24.54
CA GLY A 461 -16.93 -1.36 -24.66
C GLY A 461 -16.32 -0.53 -25.79
N ASP A 462 -16.21 0.78 -25.59
CA ASP A 462 -15.86 1.74 -26.63
C ASP A 462 -14.50 2.39 -26.40
N TYR A 463 -13.67 2.41 -27.43
CA TYR A 463 -12.41 3.11 -27.49
C TYR A 463 -12.16 3.69 -28.91
N PRO A 464 -12.74 4.86 -29.22
CA PRO A 464 -12.65 5.50 -30.53
C PRO A 464 -11.32 6.27 -30.72
N ASP A 465 -10.20 5.65 -30.33
CA ASP A 465 -8.86 6.21 -30.55
C ASP A 465 -8.53 6.22 -32.05
N PRO A 466 -8.22 7.38 -32.66
CA PRO A 466 -7.99 7.47 -34.10
C PRO A 466 -6.69 6.77 -34.54
N GLU A 467 -5.75 6.56 -33.62
CA GLU A 467 -4.54 5.81 -33.93
C GLU A 467 -4.84 4.33 -34.14
N GLU A 468 -4.49 3.85 -35.33
CA GLU A 468 -4.52 2.43 -35.68
C GLU A 468 -3.37 1.67 -35.01
N GLY A 469 -3.53 0.35 -34.89
CA GLY A 469 -2.50 -0.55 -34.38
C GLY A 469 -2.85 -1.20 -33.04
N PRO A 470 -2.01 -2.17 -32.62
CA PRO A 470 -2.26 -2.98 -31.45
C PRO A 470 -2.29 -2.14 -30.16
N ARG A 471 -3.05 -2.63 -29.18
CA ARG A 471 -3.17 -2.07 -27.85
C ARG A 471 -3.13 -3.17 -26.82
N ASP A 472 -2.55 -2.87 -25.66
CA ASP A 472 -2.60 -3.74 -24.50
C ASP A 472 -3.47 -3.12 -23.42
N LEU A 473 -4.29 -3.93 -22.77
CA LEU A 473 -4.74 -3.63 -21.41
C LEU A 473 -3.55 -3.84 -20.47
N VAL A 474 -3.20 -2.79 -19.74
CA VAL A 474 -2.12 -2.76 -18.77
C VAL A 474 -2.69 -2.78 -17.35
N LEU A 475 -2.46 -3.87 -16.63
CA LEU A 475 -2.81 -4.01 -15.21
C LEU A 475 -1.61 -3.60 -14.36
N ARG A 476 -1.80 -2.64 -13.45
CA ARG A 476 -0.72 -2.15 -12.57
C ARG A 476 -1.07 -2.29 -11.08
N HIS A 477 -0.24 -3.04 -10.38
CA HIS A 477 -0.27 -3.17 -8.93
C HIS A 477 0.39 -1.99 -8.23
N ARG A 478 -0.01 -1.70 -6.99
CA ARG A 478 0.60 -0.64 -6.18
C ARG A 478 2.08 -0.89 -5.85
N GLY A 479 2.48 -2.16 -5.78
CA GLY A 479 3.87 -2.60 -5.64
C GLY A 479 4.70 -2.41 -6.91
N GLY A 480 4.07 -2.01 -8.02
CA GLY A 480 4.69 -1.72 -9.32
C GLY A 480 4.61 -2.87 -10.33
N LEU A 481 4.17 -4.07 -9.91
CA LEU A 481 4.02 -5.21 -10.80
C LEU A 481 3.03 -4.86 -11.91
N THR A 482 3.38 -5.21 -13.15
CA THR A 482 2.58 -4.86 -14.32
C THR A 482 2.38 -6.10 -15.20
N PHE A 483 1.13 -6.32 -15.63
CA PHE A 483 0.80 -7.30 -16.66
C PHE A 483 0.22 -6.59 -17.88
N ARG A 484 0.48 -7.14 -19.06
CA ARG A 484 -0.07 -6.70 -20.34
C ARG A 484 -0.89 -7.83 -20.93
N VAL A 485 -2.07 -7.51 -21.40
CA VAL A 485 -2.96 -8.44 -22.10
C VAL A 485 -3.38 -7.78 -23.42
N PRO A 486 -3.24 -8.45 -24.57
CA PRO A 486 -3.70 -7.90 -25.84
C PRO A 486 -5.16 -7.48 -25.77
N LEU A 487 -5.46 -6.29 -26.27
CA LEU A 487 -6.80 -5.71 -26.34
C LEU A 487 -7.21 -5.66 -27.82
N ALA A 488 -8.22 -6.44 -28.17
CA ALA A 488 -8.74 -6.49 -29.53
C ALA A 488 -9.62 -5.27 -29.79
N ARG A 489 -9.45 -4.61 -30.93
CA ARG A 489 -10.25 -3.48 -31.38
C ARG A 489 -10.92 -3.78 -32.71
N SER A 490 -12.18 -3.40 -32.86
CA SER A 490 -12.94 -3.49 -34.11
C SER A 490 -13.68 -2.17 -34.34
N GLY A 491 -13.11 -1.28 -35.16
CA GLY A 491 -13.60 0.09 -35.28
C GLY A 491 -13.47 0.83 -33.94
N THR A 492 -14.60 1.32 -33.41
CA THR A 492 -14.62 2.00 -32.11
C THR A 492 -14.78 1.06 -30.94
N SER A 493 -15.11 -0.22 -31.13
CA SER A 493 -15.30 -1.15 -30.02
C SER A 493 -13.98 -1.83 -29.62
N PHE A 494 -13.92 -2.26 -28.36
CA PHE A 494 -12.87 -3.13 -27.87
C PHE A 494 -13.41 -4.29 -27.05
N GLU A 495 -12.64 -5.36 -27.02
CA GLU A 495 -12.80 -6.49 -26.12
C GLU A 495 -11.44 -6.93 -25.58
N VAL A 496 -11.42 -7.33 -24.31
CA VAL A 496 -10.25 -7.95 -23.68
C VAL A 496 -10.70 -9.05 -22.72
N ARG A 497 -10.05 -10.21 -22.84
CA ARG A 497 -10.21 -11.35 -21.94
C ARG A 497 -8.93 -11.54 -21.16
N LEU A 498 -9.03 -11.58 -19.83
CA LEU A 498 -7.89 -11.90 -18.95
C LEU A 498 -8.28 -12.95 -17.92
N ALA A 499 -7.35 -13.82 -17.54
CA ALA A 499 -7.54 -14.81 -16.49
C ALA A 499 -6.74 -14.41 -15.25
N PRO A 500 -7.35 -13.75 -14.23
CA PRO A 500 -6.63 -13.26 -13.07
C PRO A 500 -5.85 -14.34 -12.30
N GLY A 501 -6.29 -15.61 -12.36
CA GLY A 501 -5.59 -16.76 -11.79
C GLY A 501 -4.41 -17.30 -12.61
N ALA A 502 -4.28 -16.89 -13.88
CA ALA A 502 -3.30 -17.43 -14.83
C ALA A 502 -2.79 -16.33 -15.79
N MET A 503 -2.17 -15.29 -15.24
CA MET A 503 -1.62 -14.18 -16.01
C MET A 503 -0.27 -14.55 -16.64
N PRO A 504 -0.03 -14.19 -17.91
CA PRO A 504 1.19 -14.58 -18.62
C PRO A 504 2.45 -13.96 -18.00
N ARG A 505 3.49 -14.77 -17.78
CA ARG A 505 4.78 -14.34 -17.24
C ARG A 505 5.89 -15.33 -17.61
N PHE A 506 6.87 -14.87 -18.39
CA PHE A 506 8.05 -15.66 -18.84
C PHE A 506 7.71 -17.05 -19.39
N GLY A 507 6.78 -17.12 -20.35
CA GLY A 507 6.35 -18.39 -20.98
C GLY A 507 5.43 -19.26 -20.12
N GLY A 508 5.21 -18.93 -18.85
CA GLY A 508 4.24 -19.57 -17.96
C GLY A 508 3.07 -18.66 -17.58
N SER A 509 2.26 -19.11 -16.62
CA SER A 509 1.17 -18.32 -16.04
C SER A 509 1.28 -18.25 -14.52
N VAL A 510 0.99 -17.09 -13.94
CA VAL A 510 0.92 -16.89 -12.49
C VAL A 510 -0.36 -16.16 -12.10
N PRO A 511 -0.94 -16.43 -10.92
CA PRO A 511 -2.05 -15.63 -10.44
C PRO A 511 -1.62 -14.19 -10.11
N LEU A 512 -2.56 -13.25 -10.18
CA LEU A 512 -2.34 -11.89 -9.69
C LEU A 512 -2.09 -11.90 -8.19
N SER A 513 -1.00 -11.26 -7.76
CA SER A 513 -0.70 -11.03 -6.34
C SER A 513 -1.77 -10.19 -5.64
N GLU A 514 -1.94 -10.39 -4.33
CA GLU A 514 -2.88 -9.65 -3.49
C GLU A 514 -2.70 -8.14 -3.62
N GLY A 515 -3.81 -7.43 -3.78
CA GLY A 515 -3.88 -5.97 -3.77
C GLY A 515 -4.85 -5.42 -4.81
N THR A 516 -4.72 -4.12 -5.08
CA THR A 516 -5.54 -3.42 -6.06
C THR A 516 -4.74 -3.18 -7.34
N TRP A 517 -5.30 -3.66 -8.44
CA TRP A 517 -4.78 -3.53 -9.79
C TRP A 517 -5.54 -2.45 -10.55
N ASN A 518 -4.82 -1.43 -11.01
CA ASN A 518 -5.39 -0.34 -11.81
C ASN A 518 -5.30 -0.70 -13.29
N LEU A 519 -6.33 -0.37 -14.07
CA LEU A 519 -6.41 -0.68 -15.48
C LEU A 519 -6.11 0.59 -16.31
N SER A 520 -5.32 0.41 -17.36
CA SER A 520 -5.01 1.44 -18.37
C SER A 520 -4.83 0.77 -19.72
N VAL A 521 -4.91 1.51 -20.81
CA VAL A 521 -4.59 1.02 -22.16
C VAL A 521 -3.38 1.75 -22.68
N ALA A 522 -2.50 1.05 -23.39
CA ALA A 522 -1.32 1.64 -24.01
C ALA A 522 -0.92 0.85 -25.28
N PRO A 523 -0.17 1.46 -26.21
CA PRO A 523 0.51 0.71 -27.25
C PRO A 523 1.50 -0.33 -26.65
N PRO A 524 1.79 -1.43 -27.37
CA PRO A 524 2.79 -2.41 -26.96
C PRO A 524 4.15 -1.76 -26.65
N GLY A 525 4.77 -2.17 -25.53
CA GLY A 525 6.07 -1.66 -25.07
C GLY A 525 6.11 -0.19 -24.60
N LYS A 526 5.03 0.59 -24.72
CA LYS A 526 4.99 2.01 -24.30
C LYS A 526 4.46 2.19 -22.87
N TYR A 527 5.06 3.11 -22.11
CA TYR A 527 4.74 3.37 -20.71
C TYR A 527 4.52 4.88 -20.46
N GLY A 528 4.08 5.22 -19.24
CA GLY A 528 4.00 6.60 -18.77
C GLY A 528 2.93 7.41 -19.52
N PRO A 529 3.27 8.56 -20.15
CA PRO A 529 2.29 9.43 -20.83
C PRO A 529 1.51 8.78 -21.98
N SER A 530 1.98 7.63 -22.50
CA SER A 530 1.27 6.85 -23.53
C SER A 530 0.13 6.00 -22.95
N MET A 531 0.05 5.88 -21.62
CA MET A 531 -0.98 5.10 -20.95
C MET A 531 -2.21 5.97 -20.71
N VAL A 532 -3.36 5.51 -21.19
CA VAL A 532 -4.65 6.16 -20.98
C VAL A 532 -5.47 5.36 -19.97
N PRO A 533 -6.04 5.98 -18.92
CA PRO A 533 -6.81 5.25 -17.93
C PRO A 533 -8.15 4.77 -18.51
N VAL A 534 -8.56 3.57 -18.09
CA VAL A 534 -9.89 3.01 -18.42
C VAL A 534 -10.95 3.61 -17.49
N ARG A 535 -12.19 3.71 -17.97
CA ARG A 535 -13.38 4.07 -17.17
C ARG A 535 -14.53 3.10 -17.39
N VAL A 536 -15.50 3.12 -16.50
CA VAL A 536 -16.78 2.39 -16.66
C VAL A 536 -17.86 3.39 -17.07
N HIS A 537 -18.66 3.04 -18.06
CA HIS A 537 -19.80 3.85 -18.48
C HIS A 537 -20.78 4.05 -17.31
N HIS A 538 -21.18 5.29 -17.03
CA HIS A 538 -22.01 5.58 -15.85
C HIS A 538 -23.35 4.85 -15.85
N ALA A 539 -23.97 4.65 -17.02
CA ALA A 539 -25.23 3.90 -17.11
C ALA A 539 -25.04 2.39 -16.79
N SER A 540 -23.84 1.85 -17.02
CA SER A 540 -23.51 0.44 -16.74
C SER A 540 -23.17 0.18 -15.28
N LEU A 541 -22.85 1.23 -14.49
CA LEU A 541 -22.44 1.09 -13.09
C LEU A 541 -23.45 0.35 -12.23
N ALA A 542 -24.76 0.49 -12.47
CA ALA A 542 -25.78 -0.20 -11.68
C ALA A 542 -25.82 -1.71 -11.97
N ALA A 543 -25.51 -2.12 -13.20
CA ALA A 543 -25.52 -3.51 -13.65
C ALA A 543 -24.17 -4.22 -13.46
N LEU A 544 -23.10 -3.47 -13.17
CA LEU A 544 -21.76 -4.04 -12.98
C LEU A 544 -21.75 -5.07 -11.85
N ASP A 545 -21.45 -6.33 -12.18
CA ASP A 545 -21.21 -7.37 -11.19
C ASP A 545 -19.93 -7.05 -10.40
N GLU A 546 -20.11 -6.64 -9.15
CA GLU A 546 -19.00 -6.31 -8.24
C GLU A 546 -18.83 -7.37 -7.15
N ASP A 547 -19.47 -8.53 -7.30
CA ASP A 547 -19.35 -9.62 -6.34
C ASP A 547 -17.99 -10.31 -6.49
N SER A 548 -17.55 -10.92 -5.39
CA SER A 548 -16.27 -11.64 -5.36
C SER A 548 -16.38 -12.99 -6.05
N ARG A 549 -15.33 -13.38 -6.77
CA ARG A 549 -15.14 -14.72 -7.35
C ARG A 549 -13.97 -15.40 -6.69
N THR A 550 -14.19 -16.61 -6.16
CA THR A 550 -13.11 -17.46 -5.68
C THR A 550 -12.67 -18.38 -6.81
N ILE A 551 -11.39 -18.34 -7.18
CA ILE A 551 -10.76 -19.18 -8.21
C ILE A 551 -9.43 -19.65 -7.62
N ASP A 552 -9.25 -20.97 -7.50
CA ASP A 552 -8.03 -21.62 -6.99
C ASP A 552 -7.51 -21.01 -5.67
N GLY A 553 -8.40 -20.86 -4.68
CA GLY A 553 -8.06 -20.33 -3.35
C GLY A 553 -7.77 -18.82 -3.34
N ARG A 554 -8.09 -18.09 -4.41
CA ARG A 554 -7.95 -16.64 -4.49
C ARG A 554 -9.29 -15.96 -4.78
N VAL A 555 -9.49 -14.82 -4.12
CA VAL A 555 -10.67 -13.99 -4.24
C VAL A 555 -10.38 -12.81 -5.16
N TYR A 556 -11.11 -12.74 -6.27
CA TYR A 556 -11.05 -11.64 -7.23
C TYR A 556 -12.33 -10.83 -7.20
N ARG A 557 -12.21 -9.51 -7.29
CA ARG A 557 -13.36 -8.60 -7.35
C ARG A 557 -13.07 -7.44 -8.27
N PHE A 558 -13.82 -7.33 -9.36
CA PHE A 558 -13.76 -6.19 -10.26
C PHE A 558 -14.76 -5.13 -9.79
N VAL A 559 -14.30 -3.91 -9.54
CA VAL A 559 -15.14 -2.84 -8.97
C VAL A 559 -14.86 -1.49 -9.59
N ALA A 560 -15.86 -0.61 -9.57
CA ALA A 560 -15.67 0.81 -9.86
C ALA A 560 -15.43 1.59 -8.56
N THR A 561 -14.22 2.13 -8.39
CA THR A 561 -13.85 3.05 -7.30
C THR A 561 -13.87 4.50 -7.79
N ARG A 562 -13.90 5.46 -6.86
CA ARG A 562 -13.89 6.91 -7.17
C ARG A 562 -14.99 7.33 -8.17
N PHE A 563 -16.12 6.63 -8.13
CA PHE A 563 -17.28 6.70 -9.03
C PHE A 563 -17.21 5.71 -10.21
N ASP A 564 -16.27 5.89 -11.14
CA ASP A 564 -16.24 5.21 -12.44
C ASP A 564 -14.87 4.61 -12.81
N VAL A 565 -13.91 4.60 -11.87
CA VAL A 565 -12.56 4.09 -12.12
C VAL A 565 -12.52 2.58 -11.85
N PRO A 566 -12.37 1.72 -12.87
CA PRO A 566 -12.31 0.29 -12.68
C PRO A 566 -11.00 -0.14 -12.03
N VAL A 567 -11.10 -1.03 -11.05
CA VAL A 567 -9.97 -1.73 -10.45
C VAL A 567 -10.31 -3.21 -10.28
N LEU A 568 -9.30 -4.06 -10.41
CA LEU A 568 -9.38 -5.46 -10.05
C LEU A 568 -8.71 -5.65 -8.68
N VAL A 569 -9.46 -6.10 -7.70
CA VAL A 569 -8.96 -6.44 -6.36
C VAL A 569 -8.70 -7.93 -6.34
N ALA A 570 -7.46 -8.32 -6.05
CA ALA A 570 -7.07 -9.71 -5.80
C ALA A 570 -6.75 -9.85 -4.31
N ALA A 571 -7.13 -10.97 -3.71
CA ALA A 571 -6.76 -11.36 -2.36
C ALA A 571 -6.67 -12.88 -2.28
N GLU A 572 -5.94 -13.41 -1.31
CA GLU A 572 -6.07 -14.83 -0.98
C GLU A 572 -7.37 -15.09 -0.21
N GLU A 573 -7.94 -16.26 -0.45
CA GLU A 573 -8.95 -16.80 0.45
C GLU A 573 -8.24 -17.30 1.71
N ARG A 574 -8.45 -16.58 2.82
CA ARG A 574 -7.91 -16.94 4.13
C ARG A 574 -9.02 -17.07 5.15
N PRO A 575 -8.98 -18.10 6.01
CA PRO A 575 -9.77 -18.12 7.23
C PRO A 575 -9.57 -16.82 8.02
N GLY A 576 -10.65 -16.34 8.63
CA GLY A 576 -10.66 -15.03 9.27
C GLY A 576 -9.64 -14.86 10.41
N ASP A 577 -9.39 -15.95 11.12
CA ASP A 577 -8.41 -16.12 12.17
C ASP A 577 -6.96 -16.22 11.66
N GLU A 578 -6.72 -16.36 10.36
CA GLU A 578 -5.37 -16.37 9.78
C GLU A 578 -4.97 -15.06 9.11
N ARG A 579 -5.95 -14.19 8.82
CA ARG A 579 -5.70 -12.86 8.22
C ARG A 579 -5.63 -11.72 9.23
N SER A 580 -6.04 -11.95 10.47
CA SER A 580 -6.27 -10.88 11.44
C SER A 580 -5.17 -10.75 12.47
N ALA A 581 -4.91 -9.53 12.95
CA ALA A 581 -3.92 -9.32 14.01
C ALA A 581 -4.26 -10.12 15.28
N ALA A 582 -5.55 -10.22 15.61
CA ALA A 582 -6.02 -11.02 16.74
C ALA A 582 -5.86 -12.53 16.51
N GLY A 583 -6.12 -12.98 15.28
CA GLY A 583 -5.99 -14.37 14.86
C GLY A 583 -4.54 -14.83 14.83
N LEU A 584 -3.65 -14.11 14.13
CA LEU A 584 -2.20 -14.34 14.13
C LEU A 584 -1.60 -14.32 15.56
N TRP A 585 -2.12 -13.44 16.43
CA TRP A 585 -1.75 -13.44 17.84
C TRP A 585 -2.20 -14.72 18.55
N SER A 586 -3.42 -15.20 18.30
CA SER A 586 -3.92 -16.46 18.85
C SER A 586 -3.12 -17.66 18.33
N LEU A 587 -2.82 -17.71 17.03
CA LEU A 587 -2.02 -18.78 16.42
C LEU A 587 -0.62 -18.84 17.07
N SER A 588 0.07 -17.70 17.19
CA SER A 588 1.40 -17.66 17.81
C SER A 588 1.42 -17.94 19.31
N ARG A 589 0.37 -17.57 20.07
CA ARG A 589 0.34 -17.71 21.54
C ARG A 589 -0.34 -18.99 22.04
N ASN A 590 -1.23 -19.59 21.25
CA ASN A 590 -2.01 -20.75 21.66
C ASN A 590 -1.71 -21.96 20.76
N LEU A 591 -1.84 -21.81 19.44
CA LEU A 591 -1.69 -22.94 18.51
C LEU A 591 -0.24 -23.42 18.45
N TYR A 592 0.71 -22.50 18.26
CA TYR A 592 2.13 -22.85 18.14
C TYR A 592 2.67 -23.59 19.38
N PRO A 593 2.49 -23.12 20.62
CA PRO A 593 2.88 -23.88 21.80
C PRO A 593 2.19 -25.25 21.90
N ALA A 594 0.91 -25.35 21.52
CA ALA A 594 0.18 -26.62 21.53
C ALA A 594 0.74 -27.63 20.52
N HIS A 595 1.12 -27.21 19.32
CA HIS A 595 1.81 -28.09 18.36
C HIS A 595 3.25 -28.40 18.77
N ARG A 596 3.95 -27.46 19.44
CA ARG A 596 5.31 -27.70 19.97
C ARG A 596 5.34 -28.76 21.06
N ALA A 597 4.21 -29.04 21.72
CA ALA A 597 4.10 -30.12 22.71
C ALA A 597 3.82 -31.50 22.08
N LYS A 598 3.59 -31.57 20.76
CA LYS A 598 3.36 -32.83 20.04
C LYS A 598 4.69 -33.42 19.52
N PRO A 599 4.72 -34.73 19.18
CA PRO A 599 5.87 -35.37 18.56
C PRO A 599 6.29 -34.70 17.24
N ILE A 600 7.60 -34.70 16.99
CA ILE A 600 8.22 -34.31 15.71
C ILE A 600 7.82 -35.30 14.61
N ARG A 601 7.76 -34.80 13.37
CA ARG A 601 7.53 -35.54 12.13
C ARG A 601 8.81 -35.57 11.32
N GLU A 602 9.05 -36.68 10.63
CA GLU A 602 10.07 -36.81 9.59
C GLU A 602 9.64 -36.01 8.35
N ALA A 603 9.81 -34.70 8.45
CA ALA A 603 9.39 -33.71 7.47
C ALA A 603 10.44 -32.62 7.35
N THR A 604 10.53 -32.02 6.17
CA THR A 604 11.43 -30.89 5.88
C THR A 604 10.65 -29.69 5.40
N VAL A 605 10.80 -28.57 6.11
CA VAL A 605 10.21 -27.28 5.71
C VAL A 605 11.21 -26.49 4.89
N TYR A 606 10.81 -26.04 3.71
CA TYR A 606 11.57 -25.14 2.84
C TYR A 606 10.93 -23.76 2.82
N THR A 607 11.74 -22.72 2.99
CA THR A 607 11.32 -21.33 2.79
C THR A 607 12.40 -20.54 2.08
N SER A 608 12.03 -19.87 0.99
CA SER A 608 12.93 -19.02 0.22
C SER A 608 12.35 -17.60 0.13
N PHE A 609 13.14 -16.62 0.58
CA PHE A 609 12.78 -15.19 0.61
C PHE A 609 11.40 -14.91 1.25
N ASP A 610 11.17 -15.44 2.45
CA ASP A 610 9.89 -15.39 3.17
C ASP A 610 8.71 -16.00 2.36
N GLY A 611 8.95 -17.12 1.69
CA GLY A 611 7.97 -17.84 0.88
C GLY A 611 7.59 -17.15 -0.43
N ARG A 612 8.40 -16.22 -0.95
CA ARG A 612 8.07 -15.44 -2.15
C ARG A 612 8.49 -16.09 -3.48
N ALA A 613 9.32 -17.13 -3.44
CA ALA A 613 9.82 -17.77 -4.64
C ALA A 613 10.19 -19.24 -4.39
N TYR A 614 10.02 -20.07 -5.41
CA TYR A 614 10.71 -21.36 -5.53
C TYR A 614 12.07 -21.10 -6.18
N SER A 615 13.09 -20.88 -5.36
CA SER A 615 14.41 -20.44 -5.83
C SER A 615 15.51 -20.65 -4.80
N ASP A 616 16.75 -20.39 -5.20
CA ASP A 616 17.92 -20.24 -4.33
C ASP A 616 18.35 -21.57 -3.66
N ASN A 617 19.15 -21.50 -2.60
CA ASN A 617 19.73 -22.71 -1.98
C ASN A 617 18.66 -23.71 -1.48
N PRO A 618 17.52 -23.28 -0.88
CA PRO A 618 16.47 -24.21 -0.47
C PRO A 618 15.89 -25.02 -1.64
N ARG A 619 15.76 -24.41 -2.83
CA ARG A 619 15.31 -25.10 -4.05
C ARG A 619 16.29 -26.20 -4.45
N ALA A 620 17.57 -25.88 -4.56
CA ALA A 620 18.58 -26.84 -4.99
C ALA A 620 18.72 -28.02 -4.00
N ILE A 621 18.61 -27.77 -2.68
CA ILE A 621 18.60 -28.83 -1.66
C ILE A 621 17.36 -29.71 -1.82
N TYR A 622 16.18 -29.12 -2.03
CA TYR A 622 14.95 -29.87 -2.28
C TYR A 622 15.06 -30.77 -3.51
N GLU A 623 15.48 -30.21 -4.65
CA GLU A 623 15.65 -30.95 -5.91
C GLU A 623 16.67 -32.08 -5.78
N GLU A 624 17.77 -31.88 -5.06
CA GLU A 624 18.77 -32.93 -4.81
C GLU A 624 18.22 -34.07 -3.94
N ARG A 625 17.41 -33.77 -2.92
CA ARG A 625 16.75 -34.82 -2.13
C ARG A 625 15.75 -35.62 -2.97
N LEU A 626 14.95 -34.94 -3.79
CA LEU A 626 14.06 -35.64 -4.73
C LEU A 626 14.82 -36.55 -5.70
N ARG A 627 15.93 -36.07 -6.26
CA ARG A 627 16.78 -36.84 -7.18
C ARG A 627 17.32 -38.12 -6.54
N ARG A 628 17.47 -38.14 -5.21
CA ARG A 628 17.91 -39.32 -4.43
C ARG A 628 16.75 -40.24 -4.02
N GLY A 629 15.51 -39.91 -4.37
CA GLY A 629 14.33 -40.70 -4.03
C GLY A 629 13.91 -40.58 -2.57
N ASP A 630 14.20 -39.45 -1.92
CA ASP A 630 13.78 -39.18 -0.54
C ASP A 630 12.26 -39.04 -0.46
N ASP A 631 11.58 -40.01 0.16
CA ASP A 631 10.13 -40.08 0.27
C ASP A 631 9.56 -39.45 1.56
N SER A 632 10.41 -38.75 2.33
CA SER A 632 9.95 -37.97 3.49
C SER A 632 9.03 -36.82 3.11
N GLU A 633 8.29 -36.28 4.09
CA GLU A 633 7.35 -35.19 3.81
C GLU A 633 8.11 -33.88 3.50
N HIS A 634 8.02 -33.41 2.25
CA HIS A 634 8.57 -32.12 1.83
C HIS A 634 7.50 -31.03 1.90
N ILE A 635 7.76 -29.97 2.66
CA ILE A 635 6.79 -28.90 2.92
C ILE A 635 7.36 -27.57 2.42
N TRP A 636 6.69 -26.89 1.50
CA TRP A 636 7.07 -25.56 1.04
C TRP A 636 6.20 -24.48 1.65
N VAL A 637 6.83 -23.49 2.28
CA VAL A 637 6.13 -22.28 2.76
C VAL A 637 5.96 -21.29 1.60
N VAL A 638 4.71 -21.00 1.25
CA VAL A 638 4.35 -20.10 0.15
C VAL A 638 3.62 -18.89 0.68
N ARG A 639 4.10 -17.70 0.32
CA ARG A 639 3.49 -16.42 0.65
C ARG A 639 2.62 -15.97 -0.51
N ASP A 640 1.36 -15.67 -0.24
CA ASP A 640 0.45 -15.10 -1.23
C ASP A 640 0.46 -15.89 -2.55
N GLY A 641 0.34 -17.23 -2.47
CA GLY A 641 0.41 -18.18 -3.59
C GLY A 641 1.46 -17.81 -4.65
N ALA A 642 2.63 -17.31 -4.24
CA ALA A 642 3.59 -16.65 -5.13
C ALA A 642 4.16 -17.60 -6.20
N PHE A 643 4.11 -18.90 -5.94
CA PHE A 643 4.52 -19.97 -6.81
C PHE A 643 3.80 -21.27 -6.42
N VAL A 644 3.82 -22.25 -7.31
CA VAL A 644 3.48 -23.64 -7.01
C VAL A 644 4.79 -24.42 -7.07
N PRO A 645 5.24 -25.06 -5.98
CA PRO A 645 6.46 -25.86 -6.00
C PRO A 645 6.20 -27.13 -6.83
N PRO A 646 7.04 -27.43 -7.84
CA PRO A 646 6.84 -28.59 -8.70
C PRO A 646 7.22 -29.89 -7.96
N GLY A 647 6.50 -30.97 -8.27
CA GLY A 647 6.83 -32.31 -7.84
C GLY A 647 7.98 -32.94 -8.63
N SER A 648 8.45 -34.10 -8.17
CA SER A 648 9.55 -34.85 -8.81
C SER A 648 9.28 -35.21 -10.28
N ARG A 649 8.03 -35.52 -10.65
CA ARG A 649 7.65 -35.81 -12.05
C ARG A 649 7.75 -34.56 -12.93
N GLU A 650 7.25 -33.43 -12.45
CA GLU A 650 7.32 -32.15 -13.19
C GLU A 650 8.76 -31.68 -13.38
N LEU A 651 9.64 -32.00 -12.43
CA LEU A 651 11.06 -31.71 -12.48
C LEU A 651 11.88 -32.74 -13.29
N GLY A 652 11.29 -33.88 -13.66
CA GLY A 652 12.03 -35.00 -14.27
C GLY A 652 13.03 -35.69 -13.33
N LEU A 653 12.79 -35.67 -12.02
CA LEU A 653 13.71 -36.15 -10.96
C LEU A 653 13.26 -37.45 -10.27
N GLY A 654 12.34 -38.22 -10.85
CA GLY A 654 11.89 -39.50 -10.29
C GLY A 654 10.37 -39.69 -10.38
N GLU A 655 9.84 -40.72 -9.72
CA GLU A 655 8.42 -41.05 -9.75
C GLU A 655 7.64 -40.50 -8.54
N GLY A 656 6.81 -39.49 -8.77
CA GLY A 656 5.55 -39.27 -8.02
C GLY A 656 5.61 -38.64 -6.63
N ILE A 657 6.76 -38.10 -6.18
CA ILE A 657 6.85 -37.32 -4.94
C ILE A 657 6.31 -35.90 -5.18
N GLU A 658 5.25 -35.53 -4.46
CA GLU A 658 4.61 -34.21 -4.48
C GLU A 658 4.84 -33.45 -3.16
N PRO A 659 5.24 -32.17 -3.20
CA PRO A 659 5.43 -31.38 -1.99
C PRO A 659 4.09 -30.92 -1.38
N THR A 660 4.01 -30.92 -0.04
CA THR A 660 2.94 -30.25 0.69
C THR A 660 3.14 -28.73 0.61
N VAL A 661 2.14 -28.02 0.10
CA VAL A 661 2.15 -26.54 0.05
C VAL A 661 1.51 -25.98 1.31
N VAL A 662 2.24 -25.16 2.05
CA VAL A 662 1.76 -24.53 3.29
C VAL A 662 1.80 -23.00 3.15
N ARG A 663 0.67 -22.35 3.42
CA ARG A 663 0.56 -20.89 3.30
C ARG A 663 1.24 -20.17 4.47
N GLU A 664 2.06 -19.16 4.18
CA GLU A 664 2.68 -18.32 5.19
C GLU A 664 1.64 -17.68 6.13
N GLY A 665 1.85 -17.90 7.44
CA GLY A 665 1.00 -17.38 8.51
C GLY A 665 -0.27 -18.19 8.81
N SER A 666 -0.55 -19.27 8.06
CA SER A 666 -1.66 -20.18 8.32
C SER A 666 -1.43 -21.07 9.55
N GLY A 667 -2.49 -21.69 10.08
CA GLY A 667 -2.36 -22.68 11.15
C GLY A 667 -1.43 -23.84 10.79
N GLU A 668 -1.48 -24.30 9.54
CA GLU A 668 -0.59 -25.32 8.98
C GLU A 668 0.87 -24.87 8.99
N HIS A 669 1.17 -23.59 8.76
CA HIS A 669 2.52 -23.05 8.86
C HIS A 669 3.07 -23.07 10.29
N TYR A 670 2.22 -22.75 11.27
CA TYR A 670 2.60 -22.88 12.68
C TYR A 670 2.85 -24.35 13.05
N GLU A 671 2.04 -25.27 12.55
CA GLU A 671 2.24 -26.72 12.75
C GLU A 671 3.52 -27.22 12.06
N ALA A 672 3.74 -26.85 10.80
CA ALA A 672 4.90 -27.25 10.01
C ALA A 672 6.20 -26.86 10.71
N LEU A 673 6.34 -25.60 11.13
CA LEU A 673 7.53 -25.15 11.86
C LEU A 673 7.63 -25.73 13.27
N ALA A 674 6.51 -26.03 13.95
CA ALA A 674 6.55 -26.61 15.30
C ALA A 674 6.93 -28.10 15.35
N ARG A 675 6.69 -28.83 14.25
CA ARG A 675 6.73 -30.30 14.24
C ARG A 675 7.69 -30.91 13.22
N SER A 676 8.22 -30.18 12.25
CA SER A 676 9.11 -30.79 11.24
C SER A 676 10.52 -30.93 11.77
N ARG A 677 11.16 -32.07 11.52
CA ARG A 677 12.55 -32.34 11.96
C ARG A 677 13.55 -31.39 11.31
N TYR A 678 13.37 -31.06 10.04
CA TYR A 678 14.30 -30.20 9.30
C TYR A 678 13.64 -28.90 8.87
N ILE A 679 14.37 -27.79 8.99
CA ILE A 679 13.93 -26.45 8.58
C ILE A 679 15.05 -25.83 7.74
N VAL A 680 14.79 -25.63 6.45
CA VAL A 680 15.72 -25.10 5.47
C VAL A 680 15.25 -23.71 5.04
N GLY A 681 16.01 -22.68 5.42
CA GLY A 681 15.71 -21.29 5.09
C GLY A 681 16.92 -20.56 4.49
N ASN A 682 16.68 -19.46 3.77
CA ASN A 682 17.73 -18.55 3.29
C ASN A 682 17.62 -17.12 3.85
N GLN A 683 16.63 -16.87 4.72
CA GLN A 683 16.42 -15.61 5.42
C GLN A 683 16.04 -15.86 6.88
N PHE A 684 15.89 -14.77 7.64
CA PHE A 684 15.38 -14.84 9.00
C PHE A 684 13.94 -15.39 9.00
N LEU A 685 13.67 -16.37 9.85
CA LEU A 685 12.38 -17.01 10.07
C LEU A 685 11.41 -16.10 10.86
N PRO A 686 10.12 -16.44 10.91
CA PRO A 686 9.13 -15.65 11.63
C PRO A 686 9.50 -15.42 13.11
N ALA A 687 9.31 -14.20 13.59
CA ALA A 687 9.75 -13.78 14.93
C ALA A 687 9.22 -14.62 16.11
N TRP A 688 8.10 -15.33 15.92
CA TRP A 688 7.46 -16.20 16.90
C TRP A 688 8.03 -17.62 16.94
N PHE A 689 8.77 -18.04 15.91
CA PHE A 689 9.35 -19.37 15.81
C PHE A 689 10.58 -19.51 16.71
N ARG A 690 10.70 -20.65 17.40
CA ARG A 690 11.88 -21.05 18.16
C ARG A 690 12.17 -22.52 17.91
N THR A 691 13.39 -22.81 17.46
CA THR A 691 13.89 -24.17 17.26
C THR A 691 13.75 -25.00 18.54
N ARG A 692 13.49 -26.30 18.39
CA ARG A 692 13.51 -27.30 19.47
C ARG A 692 14.80 -28.11 19.39
N GLU A 693 15.17 -28.77 20.47
CA GLU A 693 16.37 -29.62 20.51
C GLU A 693 16.32 -30.76 19.49
N GLU A 694 15.11 -31.26 19.16
CA GLU A 694 14.92 -32.35 18.20
C GLU A 694 14.82 -31.87 16.74
N GLN A 695 14.99 -30.56 16.48
CA GLN A 695 14.92 -29.97 15.15
C GLN A 695 16.31 -29.54 14.66
N VAL A 696 16.51 -29.57 13.35
CA VAL A 696 17.71 -29.05 12.68
C VAL A 696 17.31 -27.87 11.80
N CYS A 697 17.76 -26.69 12.18
CA CYS A 697 17.58 -25.44 11.44
C CYS A 697 18.80 -25.13 10.57
N LEU A 698 18.71 -25.47 9.29
CA LEU A 698 19.68 -25.15 8.24
C LEU A 698 19.42 -23.75 7.68
N GLN A 699 20.29 -22.81 8.04
CA GLN A 699 20.32 -21.48 7.45
C GLN A 699 21.31 -21.45 6.28
N THR A 700 20.79 -21.34 5.08
CA THR A 700 21.60 -21.28 3.85
C THR A 700 22.14 -19.88 3.57
N TRP A 701 21.54 -18.84 4.17
CA TRP A 701 21.69 -17.45 3.77
C TRP A 701 21.50 -17.28 2.26
N HIS A 702 21.79 -16.11 1.70
CA HIS A 702 21.46 -15.79 0.31
C HIS A 702 22.61 -15.12 -0.44
N GLY A 703 23.85 -15.49 -0.10
CA GLY A 703 25.04 -15.09 -0.82
C GLY A 703 26.14 -14.49 0.06
N THR A 704 27.34 -14.48 -0.50
CA THR A 704 28.54 -13.92 0.14
C THR A 704 28.37 -12.40 0.37
N PRO A 705 28.52 -11.90 1.62
CA PRO A 705 28.27 -10.48 1.91
C PRO A 705 29.32 -9.54 1.31
N VAL A 706 28.95 -8.73 0.31
CA VAL A 706 29.77 -7.56 -0.13
C VAL A 706 29.64 -6.40 0.86
N LYS A 707 28.42 -6.19 1.36
CA LYS A 707 28.00 -5.08 2.22
C LYS A 707 27.84 -5.54 3.67
N HIS A 708 27.95 -4.62 4.62
CA HIS A 708 27.73 -4.94 6.04
C HIS A 708 26.33 -5.56 6.27
N VAL A 709 26.29 -6.64 7.05
CA VAL A 709 25.05 -7.36 7.42
C VAL A 709 25.01 -7.61 8.93
N GLY A 710 23.86 -8.02 9.44
CA GLY A 710 23.68 -8.36 10.85
C GLY A 710 24.14 -7.25 11.81
N ARG A 711 25.01 -7.63 12.75
CA ARG A 711 25.59 -6.77 13.80
C ARG A 711 26.46 -5.64 13.24
N ASP A 712 26.92 -5.73 11.99
CA ASP A 712 27.82 -4.75 11.39
C ASP A 712 27.11 -3.58 10.70
N LEU A 713 25.79 -3.63 10.57
CA LEU A 713 24.99 -2.53 10.06
C LEU A 713 25.14 -1.29 10.96
N ALA A 714 25.29 -0.11 10.36
CA ALA A 714 25.56 1.13 11.10
C ALA A 714 24.50 1.46 12.18
N HIS A 715 23.22 1.17 11.92
CA HIS A 715 22.15 1.36 12.89
C HIS A 715 22.13 0.30 14.01
N MET A 716 22.70 -0.89 13.76
CA MET A 716 22.85 -1.95 14.77
C MET A 716 24.06 -1.67 15.68
N ARG A 717 25.14 -1.08 15.14
CA ARG A 717 26.33 -0.69 15.90
C ARG A 717 26.15 0.55 16.77
N ARG A 718 25.43 1.57 16.27
CA ARG A 718 25.33 2.90 16.92
C ARG A 718 24.15 3.03 17.88
N GLU A 719 22.99 2.44 17.54
CA GLU A 719 21.75 2.55 18.32
C GLU A 719 20.92 1.25 18.20
N PRO A 720 21.36 0.12 18.81
CA PRO A 720 20.61 -1.12 18.72
C PRO A 720 19.21 -0.92 19.33
N ARG A 721 18.17 -0.94 18.50
CA ARG A 721 16.79 -0.91 18.99
C ARG A 721 16.52 -2.24 19.71
N PRO A 722 16.29 -2.24 21.03
CA PRO A 722 16.22 -3.47 21.83
C PRO A 722 15.30 -4.57 21.27
N PRO A 723 14.14 -4.32 20.62
CA PRO A 723 13.36 -5.45 20.10
C PRO A 723 13.94 -6.10 18.83
N VAL A 724 14.75 -5.41 18.02
CA VAL A 724 15.28 -5.96 16.76
C VAL A 724 16.55 -6.78 17.00
N TRP A 725 17.48 -6.24 17.80
CA TRP A 725 18.72 -6.91 18.14
C TRP A 725 18.48 -8.23 18.89
N HIS A 726 17.70 -8.19 19.98
CA HIS A 726 17.42 -9.38 20.77
C HIS A 726 16.69 -10.46 19.95
N ARG A 727 15.84 -10.05 19.00
CA ARG A 727 15.16 -10.97 18.08
C ARG A 727 16.16 -11.66 17.15
N GLN A 728 17.00 -10.91 16.45
CA GLN A 728 18.00 -11.50 15.55
C GLN A 728 18.96 -12.41 16.31
N ALA A 729 19.45 -11.97 17.47
CA ALA A 729 20.34 -12.78 18.29
C ALA A 729 19.68 -14.07 18.79
N ALA A 730 18.39 -14.02 19.16
CA ALA A 730 17.66 -15.23 19.56
C ALA A 730 17.45 -16.21 18.42
N GLU A 731 17.29 -15.72 17.20
CA GLU A 731 17.13 -16.57 16.03
C GLU A 731 18.46 -17.18 15.58
N VAL A 732 19.53 -16.39 15.51
CA VAL A 732 20.89 -16.87 15.17
C VAL A 732 21.33 -17.99 16.11
N ARG A 733 20.98 -17.90 17.40
CA ARG A 733 21.26 -18.97 18.37
C ARG A 733 20.48 -20.27 18.12
N GLY A 734 19.38 -20.20 17.38
CA GLY A 734 18.58 -21.36 17.02
C GLY A 734 18.94 -21.96 15.67
N TRP A 735 20.01 -21.50 15.02
CA TRP A 735 20.52 -22.11 13.79
C TRP A 735 21.51 -23.22 14.14
N ASP A 736 21.25 -24.42 13.67
CA ASP A 736 22.15 -25.58 13.89
C ASP A 736 23.29 -25.57 12.87
N LEU A 737 23.01 -25.12 11.64
CA LEU A 737 23.99 -25.05 10.57
C LEU A 737 23.84 -23.76 9.75
N LEU A 738 24.97 -23.12 9.43
CA LEU A 738 25.04 -21.98 8.51
C LEU A 738 25.88 -22.33 7.27
N LEU A 739 25.34 -22.18 6.06
CA LEU A 739 26.12 -22.39 4.85
C LEU A 739 27.04 -21.20 4.52
N SER A 740 28.19 -21.52 3.93
CA SER A 740 29.16 -20.54 3.44
C SER A 740 29.78 -20.98 2.12
N GLN A 741 30.00 -20.01 1.23
CA GLN A 741 30.60 -20.25 -0.09
C GLN A 741 32.13 -20.40 -0.05
N SER A 742 32.79 -19.79 0.94
CA SER A 742 34.25 -19.72 1.03
C SER A 742 34.73 -19.44 2.45
N PRO A 743 36.01 -19.75 2.77
CA PRO A 743 36.61 -19.38 4.06
C PRO A 743 36.50 -17.87 4.36
N TRP A 744 36.58 -17.02 3.33
CA TRP A 744 36.40 -15.58 3.48
C TRP A 744 34.98 -15.24 3.93
N ALA A 745 33.97 -15.78 3.25
CA ALA A 745 32.57 -15.58 3.61
C ALA A 745 32.28 -16.09 5.03
N SER A 746 32.85 -17.24 5.42
CA SER A 746 32.68 -17.82 6.76
C SER A 746 33.14 -16.88 7.85
N SER A 747 34.32 -16.27 7.69
CA SER A 747 34.88 -15.33 8.67
C SER A 747 33.97 -14.11 8.88
N ILE A 748 33.37 -13.60 7.80
CA ILE A 748 32.47 -12.45 7.83
C ILE A 748 31.13 -12.84 8.43
N LEU A 749 30.51 -13.93 7.96
CA LEU A 749 29.21 -14.38 8.43
C LEU A 749 29.25 -14.70 9.92
N ARG A 750 30.30 -15.39 10.38
CA ARG A 750 30.53 -15.69 11.81
C ARG A 750 30.54 -14.42 12.66
N LYS A 751 31.32 -13.41 12.26
CA LYS A 751 31.42 -12.13 12.97
C LYS A 751 30.12 -11.32 12.88
N ALA A 752 29.57 -11.18 11.68
CA ALA A 752 28.43 -10.34 11.38
C ALA A 752 27.16 -10.83 12.07
N PHE A 753 26.99 -12.13 12.27
CA PHE A 753 25.87 -12.67 13.06
C PHE A 753 26.24 -12.97 14.52
N GLY A 754 27.54 -13.00 14.83
CA GLY A 754 28.07 -13.56 16.08
C GLY A 754 27.51 -14.95 16.32
N TYR A 755 27.65 -15.77 15.29
CA TYR A 755 27.20 -17.15 15.24
C TYR A 755 28.32 -18.04 15.76
N GLU A 756 28.00 -18.95 16.68
CA GLU A 756 28.97 -19.81 17.37
C GLU A 756 28.81 -21.29 16.98
N GLY A 757 27.79 -21.62 16.18
CA GLY A 757 27.54 -22.97 15.69
C GLY A 757 28.37 -23.34 14.46
N GLU A 758 27.99 -24.45 13.85
CA GLU A 758 28.70 -25.04 12.72
C GLU A 758 28.48 -24.25 11.42
N ILE A 759 29.58 -23.98 10.70
CA ILE A 759 29.52 -23.41 9.36
C ILE A 759 29.98 -24.48 8.37
N LEU A 760 29.11 -24.85 7.43
CA LEU A 760 29.45 -25.76 6.34
C LEU A 760 29.95 -24.98 5.13
N GLU A 761 31.25 -25.05 4.90
CA GLU A 761 31.93 -24.49 3.72
C GLU A 761 31.81 -25.45 2.54
N SER A 762 30.66 -25.39 1.85
CA SER A 762 30.32 -26.32 0.76
C SER A 762 30.19 -25.67 -0.61
N GLY A 763 30.30 -24.34 -0.70
CA GLY A 763 29.77 -23.61 -1.84
C GLY A 763 28.29 -23.31 -1.64
N TYR A 764 27.61 -22.83 -2.67
CA TYR A 764 26.15 -22.61 -2.61
C TYR A 764 25.40 -23.59 -3.50
N PRO A 765 24.46 -24.40 -2.96
CA PRO A 765 23.61 -25.30 -3.74
C PRO A 765 22.96 -24.67 -4.98
N ARG A 766 22.52 -23.41 -4.90
CA ARG A 766 21.91 -22.71 -6.05
C ARG A 766 22.87 -22.56 -7.25
N ASN A 767 24.18 -22.50 -7.00
CA ASN A 767 25.20 -22.31 -8.02
C ASN A 767 25.50 -23.60 -8.79
N ASP A 768 25.01 -24.77 -8.33
CA ASP A 768 25.27 -26.03 -9.03
C ASP A 768 24.68 -26.04 -10.46
N SER A 769 23.55 -25.35 -10.65
CA SER A 769 22.91 -25.15 -11.97
C SER A 769 23.78 -24.39 -12.97
N LEU A 770 24.81 -23.66 -12.53
CA LEU A 770 25.73 -22.93 -13.40
C LEU A 770 26.73 -23.84 -14.11
N PHE A 771 26.91 -25.07 -13.63
CA PHE A 771 27.87 -26.05 -14.18
C PHE A 771 27.24 -27.02 -15.19
N ASN A 772 25.93 -27.25 -15.09
CA ASN A 772 25.19 -28.23 -15.90
C ASN A 772 24.03 -27.57 -16.64
N VAL A 773 24.33 -26.61 -17.53
CA VAL A 773 23.31 -25.77 -18.17
C VAL A 773 22.58 -26.49 -19.32
N GLY A 774 23.26 -27.37 -20.07
CA GLY A 774 22.68 -28.26 -21.10
C GLY A 774 21.60 -27.61 -21.98
N ASP A 775 20.55 -28.38 -22.28
CA ASP A 775 19.37 -27.92 -23.04
C ASP A 775 18.54 -26.85 -22.30
N THR A 776 18.67 -26.78 -20.97
CA THR A 776 17.94 -25.83 -20.09
C THR A 776 18.22 -24.37 -20.46
N ALA A 777 19.41 -24.03 -20.96
CA ALA A 777 19.71 -22.67 -21.43
C ALA A 777 18.80 -22.22 -22.59
N ALA A 778 18.55 -23.12 -23.54
CA ALA A 778 17.71 -22.81 -24.70
C ALA A 778 16.25 -22.57 -24.25
N GLU A 779 15.76 -23.37 -23.30
CA GLU A 779 14.44 -23.20 -22.71
C GLU A 779 14.30 -21.89 -21.92
N ILE A 780 15.30 -21.53 -21.10
CA ILE A 780 15.33 -20.23 -20.39
C ILE A 780 15.31 -19.08 -21.39
N ARG A 781 16.15 -19.13 -22.44
CA ARG A 781 16.20 -18.10 -23.49
C ARG A 781 14.86 -17.96 -24.21
N HIS A 782 14.22 -19.08 -24.55
CA HIS A 782 12.90 -19.09 -25.18
C HIS A 782 11.81 -18.50 -24.26
N ARG A 783 11.76 -18.92 -22.98
CA ARG A 783 10.79 -18.42 -21.97
C ARG A 783 10.87 -16.91 -21.77
N ILE A 784 12.08 -16.34 -21.81
CA ILE A 784 12.30 -14.90 -21.66
C ILE A 784 11.99 -14.15 -22.98
N GLY A 785 12.02 -14.83 -24.12
CA GLY A 785 11.84 -14.24 -25.44
C GLY A 785 13.10 -13.58 -25.98
N ILE A 786 14.28 -14.17 -25.68
CA ILE A 786 15.57 -13.68 -26.17
C ILE A 786 15.71 -14.04 -27.66
N PRO A 787 16.00 -13.08 -28.56
CA PRO A 787 16.22 -13.39 -29.98
C PRO A 787 17.42 -14.31 -30.19
N GLU A 788 17.33 -15.18 -31.19
CA GLU A 788 18.39 -16.12 -31.55
C GLU A 788 19.70 -15.38 -31.91
N GLY A 789 20.84 -15.99 -31.59
CA GLY A 789 22.17 -15.44 -31.89
C GLY A 789 22.62 -14.25 -31.04
N LYS A 790 21.74 -13.67 -30.20
CA LYS A 790 22.11 -12.52 -29.34
C LYS A 790 22.96 -12.95 -28.14
N ARG A 791 24.02 -12.19 -27.87
CA ARG A 791 24.75 -12.18 -26.60
C ARG A 791 23.90 -11.55 -25.49
N VAL A 792 23.91 -12.15 -24.31
CA VAL A 792 23.06 -11.77 -23.18
C VAL A 792 23.89 -11.02 -22.15
N VAL A 793 23.55 -9.75 -21.92
CA VAL A 793 24.11 -8.94 -20.83
C VAL A 793 23.10 -8.93 -19.68
N LEU A 794 23.48 -9.51 -18.53
CA LEU A 794 22.67 -9.42 -17.32
C LEU A 794 23.07 -8.18 -16.53
N TYR A 795 22.19 -7.18 -16.49
CA TYR A 795 22.38 -5.97 -15.68
C TYR A 795 21.61 -6.07 -14.36
N ALA A 796 22.35 -6.23 -13.25
CA ALA A 796 21.79 -6.48 -11.92
C ALA A 796 22.33 -5.48 -10.88
N PRO A 797 21.83 -4.23 -10.84
CA PRO A 797 22.28 -3.22 -9.89
C PRO A 797 21.69 -3.42 -8.49
N THR A 798 22.45 -3.04 -7.45
CA THR A 798 22.02 -3.13 -6.05
C THR A 798 20.99 -2.05 -5.70
N PHE A 799 20.21 -2.27 -4.63
CA PHE A 799 19.28 -1.28 -4.08
C PHE A 799 19.97 -0.12 -3.34
N ARG A 800 19.42 1.10 -3.46
CA ARG A 800 19.91 2.33 -2.81
C ARG A 800 18.84 2.94 -1.91
N ASP A 801 19.10 2.99 -0.60
CA ASP A 801 18.16 3.55 0.38
C ASP A 801 17.91 5.06 0.21
N TYR A 802 18.88 5.78 -0.37
CA TYR A 802 18.83 7.22 -0.61
C TYR A 802 18.24 7.60 -1.98
N ASP A 803 17.93 6.62 -2.83
CA ASP A 803 17.38 6.84 -4.18
C ASP A 803 16.16 5.93 -4.43
N ARG A 804 15.20 5.94 -3.49
CA ARG A 804 14.01 5.07 -3.54
C ARG A 804 12.99 5.46 -4.62
N ARG A 805 13.10 6.66 -5.19
CA ARG A 805 12.13 7.23 -6.14
C ARG A 805 12.59 7.15 -7.59
N ASN A 806 13.89 7.21 -7.86
CA ASN A 806 14.40 7.03 -9.21
C ASN A 806 14.74 5.54 -9.36
N ALA A 807 13.99 4.87 -10.22
CA ALA A 807 13.99 3.41 -10.38
C ALA A 807 15.24 2.90 -11.13
N ALA A 808 16.40 3.44 -10.77
CA ALA A 808 17.36 3.86 -11.77
C ALA A 808 18.18 2.68 -12.31
N VAL A 809 17.69 2.13 -13.40
CA VAL A 809 18.54 1.70 -14.51
C VAL A 809 19.48 2.88 -14.79
N LYS A 810 20.71 2.82 -14.26
CA LYS A 810 21.70 3.89 -14.45
C LYS A 810 22.43 3.74 -15.78
N LEU A 811 22.37 2.54 -16.37
CA LEU A 811 22.85 2.27 -17.71
C LEU A 811 21.91 2.97 -18.69
N ASP A 812 22.47 3.80 -19.56
CA ASP A 812 21.73 4.40 -20.67
C ASP A 812 21.41 3.31 -21.70
N LEU A 813 20.21 2.74 -21.58
CA LEU A 813 19.75 1.69 -22.48
C LEU A 813 19.55 2.18 -23.91
N ALA A 814 19.34 3.48 -24.14
CA ALA A 814 19.21 4.03 -25.49
C ALA A 814 20.57 4.09 -26.19
N ASP A 815 21.60 4.53 -25.47
CA ASP A 815 22.99 4.51 -25.95
C ASP A 815 23.50 3.06 -26.14
N ALA A 816 23.25 2.20 -25.16
CA ALA A 816 23.58 0.77 -25.26
C ALA A 816 22.88 0.10 -26.46
N LYS A 817 21.60 0.40 -26.73
CA LYS A 817 20.89 -0.11 -27.92
C LYS A 817 21.60 0.33 -29.20
N ARG A 818 21.94 1.62 -29.31
CA ARG A 818 22.63 2.17 -30.50
C ARG A 818 23.98 1.49 -30.75
N ALA A 819 24.67 1.11 -29.67
CA ALA A 819 26.02 0.60 -29.73
C ALA A 819 26.14 -0.93 -29.82
N LEU A 820 25.16 -1.66 -29.29
CA LEU A 820 25.21 -3.11 -29.07
C LEU A 820 24.00 -3.86 -29.62
N GLY A 821 22.94 -3.16 -30.06
CA GLY A 821 21.63 -3.75 -30.34
C GLY A 821 21.60 -4.81 -31.45
N ASP A 822 22.57 -4.79 -32.36
CA ASP A 822 22.68 -5.76 -33.45
C ASP A 822 23.17 -7.14 -32.97
N ASP A 823 23.92 -7.19 -31.87
CA ASP A 823 24.52 -8.43 -31.37
C ASP A 823 24.09 -8.80 -29.94
N HIS A 824 23.56 -7.85 -29.16
CA HIS A 824 23.28 -8.04 -27.74
C HIS A 824 21.81 -7.82 -27.38
N VAL A 825 21.43 -8.41 -26.25
CA VAL A 825 20.23 -8.10 -25.47
C VAL A 825 20.62 -7.82 -24.02
N VAL A 826 19.93 -6.89 -23.36
CA VAL A 826 20.16 -6.56 -21.95
C VAL A 826 18.99 -7.05 -21.11
N LEU A 827 19.26 -8.01 -20.20
CA LEU A 827 18.32 -8.43 -19.17
C LEU A 827 18.50 -7.53 -17.95
N VAL A 828 17.48 -6.76 -17.61
CA VAL A 828 17.52 -5.84 -16.46
C VAL A 828 16.87 -6.49 -15.26
N ARG A 829 17.68 -6.81 -14.24
CA ARG A 829 17.26 -7.39 -12.95
C ARG A 829 17.28 -6.31 -11.88
N GLY A 830 16.15 -5.63 -11.70
CA GLY A 830 15.96 -4.71 -10.56
C GLY A 830 15.89 -5.43 -9.22
N HIS A 831 15.91 -4.67 -8.14
CA HIS A 831 15.75 -5.22 -6.78
C HIS A 831 14.26 -5.27 -6.40
N LEU A 832 13.81 -6.37 -5.79
CA LEU A 832 12.40 -6.61 -5.42
C LEU A 832 11.79 -5.56 -4.46
N MET A 833 12.62 -4.87 -3.67
CA MET A 833 12.18 -3.77 -2.80
C MET A 833 12.10 -2.40 -3.49
N GLN A 834 12.56 -2.29 -4.74
CA GLN A 834 12.32 -1.10 -5.57
C GLN A 834 10.90 -1.21 -6.12
N ALA A 835 10.18 -0.09 -6.21
CA ALA A 835 9.02 -0.03 -7.10
C ALA A 835 9.56 -0.38 -8.49
N PHE A 836 9.03 -1.44 -9.11
CA PHE A 836 9.58 -2.08 -10.32
C PHE A 836 10.21 -1.06 -11.28
N PRO A 837 11.47 -1.28 -11.71
CA PRO A 837 12.13 -0.36 -12.62
C PRO A 837 11.29 -0.25 -13.89
N HIS A 838 10.95 0.97 -14.29
CA HIS A 838 10.32 1.20 -15.59
C HIS A 838 11.39 0.98 -16.67
N VAL A 839 11.65 -0.27 -17.01
CA VAL A 839 12.57 -0.64 -18.09
C VAL A 839 11.86 -0.38 -19.41
N HIS A 840 12.33 0.61 -20.14
CA HIS A 840 11.91 0.83 -21.51
C HIS A 840 12.49 -0.30 -22.38
N SER A 841 11.65 -0.97 -23.16
CA SER A 841 12.09 -2.16 -23.90
C SER A 841 13.05 -1.85 -25.05
N HIS A 842 13.09 -0.60 -25.53
CA HIS A 842 13.94 -0.16 -26.64
C HIS A 842 13.85 -1.11 -27.85
N ASP A 843 12.61 -1.43 -28.27
CA ASP A 843 12.30 -2.35 -29.38
C ASP A 843 12.80 -3.78 -29.15
N GLY A 844 12.75 -4.26 -27.92
CA GLY A 844 13.13 -5.63 -27.53
C GLY A 844 14.59 -5.79 -27.11
N PHE A 845 15.40 -4.74 -27.20
CA PHE A 845 16.80 -4.75 -26.75
C PHE A 845 16.95 -4.93 -25.24
N ALA A 846 16.05 -4.33 -24.46
CA ALA A 846 16.07 -4.42 -23.00
C ALA A 846 14.83 -5.18 -22.49
N ILE A 847 15.05 -6.22 -21.69
CA ILE A 847 14.00 -7.07 -21.14
C ILE A 847 14.01 -6.94 -19.61
N ASP A 848 12.87 -6.54 -19.03
CA ASP A 848 12.71 -6.51 -17.57
C ASP A 848 12.56 -7.93 -17.02
N VAL A 849 13.61 -8.41 -16.36
CA VAL A 849 13.63 -9.71 -15.68
C VAL A 849 13.61 -9.54 -14.17
N THR A 850 13.24 -8.37 -13.63
CA THR A 850 13.13 -8.10 -12.18
C THR A 850 12.24 -9.11 -11.46
N THR A 851 11.21 -9.59 -12.14
CA THR A 851 10.26 -10.56 -11.62
C THR A 851 10.61 -12.01 -11.96
N TYR A 852 11.67 -12.30 -12.70
CA TYR A 852 12.00 -13.68 -13.06
C TYR A 852 12.24 -14.55 -11.79
N PRO A 853 11.73 -15.79 -11.70
CA PRO A 853 11.74 -16.53 -10.43
C PRO A 853 13.14 -16.72 -9.83
N ASP A 854 14.07 -17.27 -10.59
CA ASP A 854 15.40 -17.64 -10.10
C ASP A 854 16.52 -16.82 -10.75
N MET A 855 17.46 -16.34 -9.93
CA MET A 855 18.62 -15.61 -10.41
C MET A 855 19.64 -16.55 -11.08
N ALA A 856 19.73 -17.81 -10.63
CA ALA A 856 20.69 -18.77 -11.17
C ALA A 856 20.42 -19.08 -12.64
N ASP A 857 19.15 -19.25 -13.03
CA ASP A 857 18.72 -19.37 -14.44
C ASP A 857 19.24 -18.19 -15.30
N LEU A 858 19.08 -16.96 -14.81
CA LEU A 858 19.52 -15.76 -15.53
C LEU A 858 21.04 -15.71 -15.68
N MET A 859 21.78 -16.10 -14.63
CA MET A 859 23.23 -16.20 -14.66
C MET A 859 23.69 -17.30 -15.65
N ALA A 860 22.99 -18.43 -15.69
CA ALA A 860 23.32 -19.57 -16.54
C ALA A 860 23.26 -19.23 -18.03
N ILE A 861 22.37 -18.33 -18.45
CA ILE A 861 22.25 -17.89 -19.86
C ILE A 861 23.01 -16.60 -20.19
N ALA A 862 23.53 -15.89 -19.19
CA ALA A 862 24.20 -14.61 -19.38
C ALA A 862 25.65 -14.79 -19.83
N ASP A 863 26.04 -14.05 -20.87
CA ASP A 863 27.40 -14.04 -21.40
C ASP A 863 28.28 -13.05 -20.61
N VAL A 864 27.68 -11.97 -20.07
CA VAL A 864 28.37 -10.98 -19.24
C VAL A 864 27.46 -10.51 -18.11
N LEU A 865 27.99 -10.41 -16.89
CA LEU A 865 27.32 -9.77 -15.76
C LEU A 865 27.77 -8.31 -15.62
N VAL A 866 26.83 -7.38 -15.68
CA VAL A 866 27.04 -5.98 -15.28
C VAL A 866 26.39 -5.76 -13.91
N THR A 867 27.18 -5.49 -12.89
CA THR A 867 26.67 -5.28 -11.51
C THR A 867 27.49 -4.20 -10.79
N ASP A 868 27.25 -3.98 -9.51
CA ASP A 868 27.91 -2.96 -8.68
C ASP A 868 28.45 -3.56 -7.37
N TYR A 869 27.67 -3.50 -6.28
CA TYR A 869 28.03 -3.95 -4.93
C TYR A 869 27.19 -5.19 -4.54
N SER A 870 26.79 -5.98 -5.53
CA SER A 870 25.88 -7.12 -5.37
C SER A 870 26.64 -8.39 -4.99
N SER A 871 26.04 -9.23 -4.15
CA SER A 871 26.57 -10.57 -3.85
C SER A 871 26.56 -11.49 -5.08
N ALA A 872 25.74 -11.17 -6.09
CA ALA A 872 25.68 -11.88 -7.36
C ALA A 872 27.05 -12.00 -8.07
N LEU A 873 27.97 -11.07 -7.78
CA LEU A 873 29.34 -11.10 -8.28
C LEU A 873 30.08 -12.37 -7.85
N PHE A 874 29.84 -12.86 -6.63
CA PHE A 874 30.52 -14.04 -6.10
C PHE A 874 29.96 -15.34 -6.65
N ASP A 875 28.67 -15.36 -7.01
CA ASP A 875 28.05 -16.53 -7.64
C ASP A 875 28.47 -16.62 -9.12
N PHE A 876 28.42 -15.49 -9.84
CA PHE A 876 28.66 -15.47 -11.28
C PHE A 876 30.09 -15.83 -11.66
N VAL A 877 31.07 -15.61 -10.77
CA VAL A 877 32.46 -15.99 -11.06
C VAL A 877 32.67 -17.50 -11.20
N ALA A 878 31.73 -18.31 -10.70
CA ALA A 878 31.73 -19.77 -10.92
C ALA A 878 31.50 -20.15 -12.40
N THR A 879 30.92 -19.25 -13.20
CA THR A 879 30.66 -19.50 -14.64
C THR A 879 31.90 -19.40 -15.52
N GLY A 880 32.98 -18.76 -15.02
CA GLY A 880 34.14 -18.40 -15.84
C GLY A 880 33.89 -17.24 -16.82
N ARG A 881 32.72 -16.60 -16.79
CA ARG A 881 32.32 -15.54 -17.73
C ARG A 881 32.59 -14.13 -17.20
N PRO A 882 32.77 -13.12 -18.08
CA PRO A 882 33.18 -11.77 -17.70
C PRO A 882 32.21 -11.03 -16.77
N VAL A 883 32.77 -10.25 -15.84
CA VAL A 883 32.03 -9.36 -14.93
C VAL A 883 32.47 -7.91 -15.16
N VAL A 884 31.52 -6.99 -15.25
CA VAL A 884 31.75 -5.53 -15.31
C VAL A 884 31.14 -4.89 -14.07
N LEU A 885 31.95 -4.14 -13.31
CA LEU A 885 31.50 -3.43 -12.12
C LEU A 885 31.18 -1.97 -12.46
N PHE A 886 29.90 -1.65 -12.63
CA PHE A 886 29.41 -0.29 -12.85
C PHE A 886 29.05 0.38 -11.52
N THR A 887 29.99 1.15 -10.96
CA THR A 887 29.93 1.72 -9.61
C THR A 887 29.93 3.26 -9.64
N PRO A 888 28.87 3.93 -10.13
CA PRO A 888 28.86 5.39 -10.30
C PRO A 888 28.82 6.16 -8.97
N ASP A 889 28.55 5.49 -7.85
CA ASP A 889 28.24 6.08 -6.55
C ASP A 889 28.99 5.41 -5.37
N LEU A 890 30.17 4.82 -5.62
CA LEU A 890 30.89 3.96 -4.66
C LEU A 890 31.13 4.63 -3.32
N ASP A 891 31.61 5.87 -3.30
CA ASP A 891 31.91 6.57 -2.04
C ASP A 891 30.65 6.83 -1.22
N LYS A 892 29.56 7.19 -1.89
CA LYS A 892 28.25 7.39 -1.25
C LYS A 892 27.68 6.06 -0.75
N TYR A 893 27.83 4.98 -1.51
CA TYR A 893 27.36 3.67 -1.09
C TYR A 893 28.16 3.14 0.11
N ARG A 894 29.49 3.22 0.06
CA ARG A 894 30.40 2.82 1.13
C ARG A 894 30.12 3.57 2.43
N SER A 895 29.95 4.90 2.38
CA SER A 895 29.67 5.73 3.56
C SER A 895 28.29 5.49 4.19
N THR A 896 27.31 5.02 3.41
CA THR A 896 25.95 4.80 3.90
C THR A 896 25.68 3.36 4.34
N ARG A 897 26.13 2.36 3.58
CA ARG A 897 25.86 0.94 3.83
C ARG A 897 27.02 0.17 4.46
N GLY A 898 28.27 0.61 4.28
CA GLY A 898 29.46 -0.14 4.65
C GLY A 898 29.72 -1.34 3.71
N LEU A 899 30.99 -1.63 3.44
CA LEU A 899 31.44 -2.72 2.56
C LEU A 899 32.55 -3.52 3.26
N TYR A 900 32.52 -4.85 3.13
CA TYR A 900 33.60 -5.72 3.58
C TYR A 900 34.71 -5.85 2.53
N LEU A 901 34.31 -5.89 1.25
CA LEU A 901 35.22 -6.06 0.13
C LEU A 901 35.68 -4.69 -0.39
N ASP A 902 36.99 -4.51 -0.50
CA ASP A 902 37.54 -3.40 -1.27
C ASP A 902 37.53 -3.72 -2.76
N LEU A 903 36.50 -3.26 -3.47
CA LEU A 903 36.31 -3.47 -4.91
C LEU A 903 37.36 -2.75 -5.78
N GLU A 904 38.17 -1.85 -5.21
CA GLU A 904 39.28 -1.24 -5.93
C GLU A 904 40.43 -2.24 -6.12
N ALA A 905 40.84 -2.86 -5.02
CA ALA A 905 41.89 -3.88 -4.98
C ALA A 905 41.40 -5.27 -5.43
N ASN A 906 40.22 -5.69 -5.00
CA ASN A 906 39.74 -7.07 -5.12
C ASN A 906 38.47 -7.13 -5.97
N ARG A 907 38.65 -7.25 -7.30
CA ARG A 907 37.57 -7.36 -8.28
C ARG A 907 37.92 -8.31 -9.42
N PRO A 908 36.95 -9.05 -9.99
CA PRO A 908 37.18 -9.99 -11.08
C PRO A 908 37.21 -9.33 -12.48
N GLY A 909 36.85 -8.05 -12.60
CA GLY A 909 36.75 -7.36 -13.89
C GLY A 909 36.93 -5.84 -13.81
N PRO A 910 36.67 -5.09 -14.90
CA PRO A 910 36.82 -3.64 -14.92
C PRO A 910 35.81 -2.96 -13.98
N ARG A 911 36.24 -1.88 -13.33
CA ARG A 911 35.39 -0.99 -12.53
C ARG A 911 35.21 0.32 -13.26
N LEU A 912 33.98 0.71 -13.54
CA LEU A 912 33.61 1.83 -14.39
C LEU A 912 32.65 2.76 -13.64
N ALA A 913 32.74 4.07 -13.91
CA ALA A 913 31.96 5.08 -13.20
C ALA A 913 30.84 5.67 -14.06
N SER A 914 30.86 5.44 -15.38
CA SER A 914 29.87 5.99 -16.31
C SER A 914 29.24 4.92 -17.21
N SER A 915 28.03 5.20 -17.70
CA SER A 915 27.34 4.33 -18.65
C SER A 915 28.10 4.18 -19.97
N ALA A 916 28.70 5.28 -20.47
CA ALA A 916 29.44 5.28 -21.73
C ALA A 916 30.64 4.32 -21.68
N GLU A 917 31.39 4.33 -20.56
CA GLU A 917 32.49 3.39 -20.34
C GLU A 917 32.00 1.93 -20.34
N VAL A 918 30.85 1.65 -19.72
CA VAL A 918 30.27 0.30 -19.70
C VAL A 918 29.96 -0.17 -21.12
N VAL A 919 29.32 0.67 -21.93
CA VAL A 919 28.97 0.35 -23.32
C VAL A 919 30.23 0.07 -24.15
N GLU A 920 31.27 0.88 -24.00
CA GLU A 920 32.53 0.69 -24.73
C GLU A 920 33.28 -0.58 -24.31
N VAL A 921 33.30 -0.88 -23.01
CA VAL A 921 33.89 -2.12 -22.51
C VAL A 921 33.11 -3.35 -22.99
N LEU A 922 31.78 -3.29 -23.07
CA LEU A 922 30.97 -4.41 -23.56
C LEU A 922 31.27 -4.75 -25.03
N ARG A 923 31.60 -3.76 -25.88
CA ARG A 923 32.00 -4.00 -27.28
C ARG A 923 33.28 -4.82 -27.41
N THR A 924 34.19 -4.69 -26.46
CA THR A 924 35.54 -5.29 -26.49
C THR A 924 35.75 -6.28 -25.35
N ILE A 925 34.65 -6.79 -24.77
CA ILE A 925 34.68 -7.54 -23.51
C ILE A 925 35.57 -8.78 -23.58
N ASP A 926 35.64 -9.46 -24.72
CA ASP A 926 36.48 -10.65 -24.91
C ASP A 926 37.97 -10.29 -24.73
N THR A 927 38.41 -9.17 -25.31
CA THR A 927 39.80 -8.68 -25.18
C THR A 927 40.09 -8.20 -23.75
N VAL A 928 39.15 -7.48 -23.13
CA VAL A 928 39.28 -7.02 -21.75
C VAL A 928 39.38 -8.22 -20.78
N SER A 929 38.60 -9.26 -21.03
CA SER A 929 38.54 -10.46 -20.19
C SER A 929 39.82 -11.27 -20.25
N LEU A 930 40.41 -11.44 -21.45
CA LEU A 930 41.72 -12.08 -21.61
C LEU A 930 42.81 -11.36 -20.81
N ARG A 931 42.82 -10.03 -20.81
CA ARG A 931 43.80 -9.23 -20.03
C ARG A 931 43.61 -9.34 -18.51
N LEU A 932 42.41 -9.70 -18.06
CA LEU A 932 42.06 -9.79 -16.64
C LEU A 932 41.90 -11.23 -16.14
N ALA A 933 42.25 -12.23 -16.97
CA ALA A 933 42.04 -13.65 -16.67
C ALA A 933 42.68 -14.10 -15.34
N ASP A 934 43.93 -13.71 -15.08
CA ASP A 934 44.61 -14.06 -13.82
C ASP A 934 43.93 -13.45 -12.60
N ARG A 935 43.47 -12.20 -12.74
CA ARG A 935 42.75 -11.48 -11.68
C ARG A 935 41.39 -12.13 -11.42
N TYR A 936 40.68 -12.52 -12.47
CA TYR A 936 39.42 -13.26 -12.39
C TYR A 936 39.64 -14.60 -11.68
N ALA A 937 40.63 -15.38 -12.11
CA ALA A 937 40.93 -16.69 -11.54
C ALA A 937 41.36 -16.59 -10.06
N ALA A 938 42.13 -15.57 -9.69
CA ALA A 938 42.47 -15.30 -8.30
C ALA A 938 41.23 -14.97 -7.47
N PHE A 939 40.33 -14.13 -8.00
CA PHE A 939 39.06 -13.80 -7.35
C PHE A 939 38.20 -15.06 -7.14
N ALA A 940 38.01 -15.87 -8.17
CA ALA A 940 37.23 -17.11 -8.08
C ALA A 940 37.80 -18.08 -7.04
N ARG A 941 39.13 -18.29 -7.03
CA ARG A 941 39.81 -19.14 -6.01
C ARG A 941 39.62 -18.64 -4.59
N THR A 942 39.52 -17.34 -4.37
CA THR A 942 39.34 -16.78 -3.02
C THR A 942 37.88 -16.84 -2.56
N TYR A 943 36.94 -16.52 -3.44
CA TYR A 943 35.55 -16.25 -3.02
C TYR A 943 34.54 -17.32 -3.42
N ALA A 944 34.85 -18.19 -4.39
CA ALA A 944 34.03 -19.32 -4.81
C ALA A 944 34.84 -20.64 -4.98
N PRO A 945 35.74 -21.01 -4.04
CA PRO A 945 36.61 -22.19 -4.21
C PRO A 945 35.88 -23.54 -4.19
N HIS A 946 34.67 -23.59 -3.62
CA HIS A 946 33.92 -24.83 -3.43
C HIS A 946 32.79 -25.04 -4.44
N ASP A 947 32.42 -24.00 -5.19
CA ASP A 947 31.38 -24.10 -6.22
C ASP A 947 31.89 -25.02 -7.35
N SER A 948 31.34 -26.22 -7.43
CA SER A 948 31.82 -27.31 -8.28
C SER A 948 30.71 -28.09 -8.98
N GLY A 949 29.45 -27.66 -8.84
CA GLY A 949 28.29 -28.40 -9.33
C GLY A 949 27.81 -29.51 -8.39
N LYS A 950 28.35 -29.59 -7.16
CA LYS A 950 28.06 -30.65 -6.18
C LYS A 950 27.78 -30.12 -4.76
N SER A 951 27.52 -28.82 -4.62
CA SER A 951 27.29 -28.17 -3.32
C SER A 951 26.01 -28.71 -2.66
N ALA A 952 24.94 -28.89 -3.44
CA ALA A 952 23.67 -29.45 -2.96
C ALA A 952 23.85 -30.87 -2.43
N ALA A 953 24.60 -31.70 -3.16
CA ALA A 953 24.90 -33.07 -2.74
C ALA A 953 25.67 -33.09 -1.40
N ALA A 954 26.71 -32.26 -1.26
CA ALA A 954 27.50 -32.15 -0.03
C ALA A 954 26.65 -31.70 1.17
N VAL A 955 25.73 -30.75 0.97
CA VAL A 955 24.79 -30.33 2.02
C VAL A 955 23.83 -31.47 2.39
N VAL A 956 23.31 -32.20 1.40
CA VAL A 956 22.38 -33.31 1.67
C VAL A 956 23.07 -34.43 2.44
N ASP A 957 24.30 -34.78 2.06
CA ASP A 957 25.11 -35.80 2.74
C ASP A 957 25.41 -35.42 4.20
N HIS A 958 25.66 -34.14 4.46
CA HIS A 958 26.01 -33.67 5.79
C HIS A 958 24.80 -33.57 6.74
N VAL A 959 23.62 -33.21 6.24
CA VAL A 959 22.46 -32.88 7.08
C VAL A 959 21.45 -34.02 7.20
N PHE A 960 21.25 -34.80 6.12
CA PHE A 960 20.11 -35.72 6.03
C PHE A 960 20.50 -37.20 6.03
N ASN A 961 21.77 -37.56 5.80
CA ASN A 961 22.23 -38.95 5.91
C ASN A 961 22.61 -39.27 7.36
N THR A 962 21.74 -40.03 8.05
CA THR A 962 22.11 -40.85 9.22
C THR A 962 21.60 -42.26 9.05
#